data_AF-A0A9E1YR87-F1
#
_entry.id   AF-A0A9E1YR87-F1
#
_cell.length_a   1.000
_cell.length_b   1.000
_cell.length_c   1.000
_cell.angle_alpha   90.00
_cell.angle_beta   90.00
_cell.angle_gamma   90.00
#
_symmetry.space_group_name_H-M   'P 1'
#
loop_
_entity.id
_entity.type
_entity.pdbx_description
1 polymer ?
#
loop_
_entity_poly.entity_id
_entity_poly.type
_entity_poly.pdbx_seq_one_letter_code
_entity_poly.pdbx_strand_id
1 'polypeptide(L)'
;SQAVLSLEAYREKFAELPEDVRSSMTERWGDPETDPHVAEGAFQLAIHRFGKVVVGVQPARGYNIDPKATYHDPDLVPPHGYFAFYMWLTQEFDSHAVIHLGKHSNLEWLPGKALALSSSCFPEAAFAPVPHLYPFIVNDPGEGTQAKRRTSAVIIDHLTPPLARAETYGELRDLEALVDEYFEASQTDPRRLPILSRDILELCASTGLDQDCGIGAGDDEAEKLTKLDGYLCELKEMQIRDGLHIFGASPDAGLETSLLVALTRVPRGDGSGGDASLTRALAHDLTLGFDPLDPEMVANWSDARPDTLLALTQDPWRTTGDTVERLELLASALIDGSLACDPAWTATLDVLGEIETHLRPAVAACGERELTGLMTGLDGRFVEPGPSGAPSRGRPDVLPTGRNFYSVDTRAVPTPAAWRLGWASATRLIERHAQDHGDWPRAVALSAWGTANMRTGGDDIAQTLALMGVAPTWEPRSGRVTGFEIMPAGVLGRPRVDVTLRVSGFFRDAFPALIDLVDSAARAVAALDEADDINPLAARVRAEAERAAAAGEDAASATRQAATRVFGSKPGAYGAGLQALIDEGGWSEADDLARAYVAWSGYAYGAGAEGKAAHDLFERRLSKVEAVIHNQDNREHDLLDSDDYYQFEGGMTAAVRKASGQQPAVYHNDHSRPESPKIRTLTEEIARVVRARVVNPKWIAGVMRHGYKGAFEMAATVDYLFGFAASARCVPSHHFDAVFDAYLDDAEVREFLEEVNPDALHDIAARLAEAQKRGLWTPRRNSTTTILESLITGSQAEEKVA
;
A
#
# COMPACT_ATOMS: atom_id res chain seq x y z
N SER A 1 5.03 -21.09 -34.35
CA SER A 1 5.99 -22.08 -33.82
C SER A 1 6.16 -21.81 -32.34
N GLN A 2 6.36 -22.85 -31.54
CA GLN A 2 6.73 -22.72 -30.13
C GLN A 2 8.08 -21.98 -30.05
N ALA A 3 8.20 -21.01 -29.14
CA ALA A 3 9.44 -20.29 -28.91
C ALA A 3 10.38 -21.16 -28.10
N VAL A 4 11.51 -21.53 -28.70
CA VAL A 4 12.53 -22.37 -28.08
C VAL A 4 13.91 -21.78 -28.28
N LEU A 5 14.78 -21.95 -27.29
CA LEU A 5 16.21 -21.63 -27.40
C LEU A 5 17.01 -22.91 -27.18
N SER A 6 17.77 -23.35 -28.20
CA SER A 6 18.56 -24.57 -28.07
C SER A 6 19.59 -24.46 -26.95
N LEU A 7 19.89 -25.58 -26.28
CA LEU A 7 20.94 -25.60 -25.25
C LEU A 7 22.31 -25.18 -25.81
N GLU A 8 22.59 -25.48 -27.07
CA GLU A 8 23.81 -25.06 -27.76
C GLU A 8 23.89 -23.53 -27.84
N ALA A 9 22.85 -22.88 -28.38
CA ALA A 9 22.76 -21.42 -28.46
C ALA A 9 22.82 -20.76 -27.08
N TYR A 10 22.14 -21.34 -26.08
CA TYR A 10 22.20 -20.86 -24.70
C TYR A 10 23.63 -20.93 -24.14
N ARG A 11 24.33 -22.05 -24.30
CA ARG A 11 25.69 -22.24 -23.75
C ARG A 11 26.70 -21.30 -24.38
N GLU A 12 26.62 -21.07 -25.69
CA GLU A 12 27.50 -20.11 -26.37
C GLU A 12 27.41 -18.73 -25.71
N LYS A 13 26.20 -18.28 -25.38
CA LYS A 13 25.97 -16.97 -24.77
C LYS A 13 26.19 -16.93 -23.28
N PHE A 14 25.83 -17.99 -22.58
CA PHE A 14 26.17 -18.15 -21.18
C PHE A 14 27.69 -18.01 -21.00
N ALA A 15 28.50 -18.58 -21.90
CA ALA A 15 29.97 -18.46 -21.91
C ALA A 15 30.51 -17.05 -22.20
N GLU A 16 29.68 -16.10 -22.65
CA GLU A 16 30.05 -14.68 -22.80
C GLU A 16 29.80 -13.86 -21.52
N LEU A 17 28.92 -14.34 -20.62
CA LEU A 17 28.61 -13.65 -19.36
C LEU A 17 29.83 -13.59 -18.43
N PRO A 18 29.93 -12.60 -17.53
CA PRO A 18 30.97 -12.55 -16.51
C PRO A 18 31.07 -13.84 -15.69
N GLU A 19 32.29 -14.19 -15.27
CA GLU A 19 32.59 -15.44 -14.55
C GLU A 19 31.82 -15.54 -13.23
N ASP A 20 31.67 -14.44 -12.51
CA ASP A 20 30.93 -14.37 -11.24
C ASP A 20 29.43 -14.61 -11.44
N VAL A 21 28.83 -14.06 -12.50
CA VAL A 21 27.43 -14.32 -12.88
C VAL A 21 27.23 -15.80 -13.21
N ARG A 22 28.08 -16.36 -14.07
CA ARG A 22 27.99 -17.78 -14.44
C ARG A 22 28.14 -18.69 -13.23
N SER A 23 29.18 -18.46 -12.42
CA SER A 23 29.50 -19.32 -11.27
C SER A 23 28.38 -19.28 -10.24
N SER A 24 27.82 -18.10 -9.95
CA SER A 24 26.71 -17.96 -9.01
C SER A 24 25.45 -18.70 -9.49
N MET A 25 25.14 -18.62 -10.80
CA MET A 25 24.01 -19.34 -11.38
C MET A 25 24.23 -20.86 -11.32
N THR A 26 25.39 -21.35 -11.74
CA THR A 26 25.70 -22.79 -11.72
C THR A 26 25.77 -23.34 -10.30
N GLU A 27 26.28 -22.58 -9.34
CA GLU A 27 26.30 -22.98 -7.94
C GLU A 27 24.88 -23.10 -7.36
N ARG A 28 23.98 -22.16 -7.70
CA ARG A 28 22.60 -22.18 -7.19
C ARG A 28 21.70 -23.19 -7.90
N TRP A 29 21.79 -23.26 -9.23
CA TRP A 29 20.82 -23.94 -10.09
C TRP A 29 21.37 -25.16 -10.83
N GLY A 30 22.66 -25.46 -10.71
CA GLY A 30 23.30 -26.57 -11.40
C GLY A 30 23.59 -26.27 -12.88
N ASP A 31 23.63 -27.32 -13.70
CA ASP A 31 23.89 -27.19 -15.13
C ASP A 31 22.60 -26.77 -15.87
N PRO A 32 22.70 -25.95 -16.96
CA PRO A 32 21.54 -25.51 -17.74
C PRO A 32 20.64 -26.65 -18.22
N GLU A 33 21.20 -27.82 -18.51
CA GLU A 33 20.49 -29.03 -18.94
C GLU A 33 19.48 -29.55 -17.91
N THR A 34 19.67 -29.21 -16.65
CA THR A 34 18.83 -29.65 -15.54
C THR A 34 17.76 -28.63 -15.16
N ASP A 35 17.72 -27.48 -15.84
CA ASP A 35 16.71 -26.45 -15.62
C ASP A 35 15.31 -27.01 -15.93
N PRO A 36 14.29 -26.75 -15.08
CA PRO A 36 12.93 -27.27 -15.27
C PRO A 36 12.27 -26.90 -16.60
N HIS A 37 12.73 -25.83 -17.26
CA HIS A 37 12.19 -25.39 -18.54
C HIS A 37 12.86 -26.07 -19.74
N VAL A 38 13.83 -26.96 -19.54
CA VAL A 38 14.49 -27.68 -20.64
C VAL A 38 13.75 -28.96 -20.99
N ALA A 39 13.33 -29.05 -22.25
CA ALA A 39 12.79 -30.27 -22.84
C ALA A 39 13.33 -30.43 -24.26
N GLU A 40 13.60 -31.68 -24.67
CA GLU A 40 14.08 -32.02 -26.03
C GLU A 40 15.36 -31.27 -26.44
N GLY A 41 16.22 -30.94 -25.48
CA GLY A 41 17.50 -30.25 -25.72
C GLY A 41 17.39 -28.74 -25.94
N ALA A 42 16.26 -28.13 -25.57
CA ALA A 42 16.03 -26.68 -25.68
C ALA A 42 15.22 -26.15 -24.49
N PHE A 43 15.41 -24.87 -24.16
CA PHE A 43 14.52 -24.14 -23.26
C PHE A 43 13.17 -23.91 -23.94
N GLN A 44 12.10 -24.28 -23.26
CA GLN A 44 10.72 -24.06 -23.67
C GLN A 44 10.24 -22.73 -23.09
N LEU A 45 9.98 -21.76 -23.95
CA LEU A 45 9.70 -20.38 -23.52
C LEU A 45 8.23 -20.04 -23.69
N ALA A 46 7.63 -19.45 -22.66
CA ALA A 46 6.25 -18.96 -22.65
C ALA A 46 6.11 -17.68 -23.48
N ILE A 47 6.32 -17.79 -24.80
CA ILE A 47 6.27 -16.70 -25.75
C ILE A 47 5.38 -17.06 -26.93
N HIS A 48 4.46 -16.16 -27.26
CA HIS A 48 3.60 -16.23 -28.43
C HIS A 48 4.00 -15.16 -29.46
N ARG A 49 4.02 -15.53 -30.74
CA ARG A 49 4.45 -14.63 -31.84
C ARG A 49 3.29 -14.16 -32.70
N PHE A 50 3.10 -12.85 -32.77
CA PHE A 50 2.18 -12.13 -33.65
C PHE A 50 2.96 -11.37 -34.74
N GLY A 51 3.47 -12.10 -35.74
CA GLY A 51 4.25 -11.51 -36.84
C GLY A 51 5.57 -10.89 -36.37
N LYS A 52 5.59 -9.55 -36.26
CA LYS A 52 6.73 -8.74 -35.79
C LYS A 52 6.62 -8.31 -34.32
N VAL A 53 5.59 -8.76 -33.63
CA VAL A 53 5.39 -8.56 -32.19
C VAL A 53 5.41 -9.92 -31.52
N VAL A 54 5.99 -9.99 -30.33
CA VAL A 54 5.92 -11.16 -29.46
C VAL A 54 5.35 -10.74 -28.12
N VAL A 55 4.58 -11.62 -27.51
CA VAL A 55 4.08 -11.46 -26.13
C VAL A 55 4.62 -12.64 -25.35
N GLY A 56 5.36 -12.35 -24.28
CA GLY A 56 5.95 -13.36 -23.42
C GLY A 56 5.62 -13.10 -21.96
N VAL A 57 5.38 -14.17 -21.21
CA VAL A 57 5.26 -14.09 -19.75
C VAL A 57 6.66 -14.11 -19.17
N GLN A 58 7.01 -13.07 -18.40
CA GLN A 58 8.32 -12.98 -17.76
C GLN A 58 8.52 -14.20 -16.84
N PRO A 59 9.67 -14.91 -16.93
CA PRO A 59 9.92 -16.05 -16.06
C PRO A 59 9.95 -15.66 -14.59
N ALA A 60 9.51 -16.59 -13.74
CA ALA A 60 9.59 -16.44 -12.30
C ALA A 60 11.05 -16.31 -11.83
N ARG A 61 11.23 -15.68 -10.67
CA ARG A 61 12.56 -15.41 -10.07
C ARG A 61 13.28 -16.68 -9.62
N GLY A 62 12.56 -17.80 -9.45
CA GLY A 62 13.08 -19.09 -8.99
C GLY A 62 12.60 -19.51 -7.59
N TYR A 63 11.82 -18.67 -6.90
CA TYR A 63 11.25 -18.98 -5.57
C TYR A 63 10.47 -20.31 -5.57
N ASN A 64 9.74 -20.59 -6.65
CA ASN A 64 8.92 -21.77 -6.85
C ASN A 64 9.72 -23.05 -7.17
N ILE A 65 10.99 -22.93 -7.59
CA ILE A 65 11.82 -24.09 -8.00
C ILE A 65 12.34 -24.84 -6.77
N ASP A 66 12.80 -24.11 -5.76
CA ASP A 66 13.25 -24.65 -4.48
C ASP A 66 12.85 -23.71 -3.32
N PRO A 67 11.56 -23.69 -2.92
CA PRO A 67 11.06 -22.76 -1.91
C PRO A 67 11.81 -22.88 -0.57
N LYS A 68 12.22 -24.10 -0.20
CA LYS A 68 12.87 -24.40 1.08
C LYS A 68 14.27 -23.82 1.20
N ALA A 69 15.09 -23.85 0.16
CA ALA A 69 16.40 -23.20 0.24
C ALA A 69 16.30 -21.68 0.00
N THR A 70 15.30 -21.24 -0.77
CA THR A 70 15.23 -19.85 -1.23
C THR A 70 14.79 -18.86 -0.16
N TYR A 71 13.95 -19.25 0.81
CA TYR A 71 13.43 -18.28 1.79
C TYR A 71 14.50 -17.69 2.73
N HIS A 72 15.72 -18.25 2.77
CA HIS A 72 16.87 -17.69 3.49
C HIS A 72 17.85 -16.93 2.60
N ASP A 73 17.51 -16.74 1.32
CA ASP A 73 18.41 -16.18 0.30
C ASP A 73 17.82 -14.88 -0.30
N PRO A 74 18.00 -13.72 0.37
CA PRO A 74 17.52 -12.43 -0.10
C PRO A 74 18.03 -12.04 -1.49
N ASP A 75 19.22 -12.51 -1.85
CA ASP A 75 19.92 -12.23 -3.09
C ASP A 75 19.90 -13.44 -4.04
N LEU A 76 18.82 -14.23 -4.02
CA LEU A 76 18.59 -15.32 -4.95
C LEU A 76 18.84 -14.86 -6.39
N VAL A 77 19.76 -15.54 -7.07
CA VAL A 77 20.13 -15.30 -8.48
C VAL A 77 19.09 -15.93 -9.42
N PRO A 78 18.82 -15.37 -10.63
CA PRO A 78 17.84 -15.97 -11.55
C PRO A 78 18.26 -17.38 -12.01
N PRO A 79 17.30 -18.26 -12.34
CA PRO A 79 17.57 -19.55 -12.99
C PRO A 79 18.01 -19.38 -14.45
N HIS A 80 18.49 -20.46 -15.06
CA HIS A 80 18.96 -20.45 -16.45
C HIS A 80 17.81 -20.11 -17.43
N GLY A 81 16.61 -20.64 -17.19
CA GLY A 81 15.41 -20.33 -18.00
C GLY A 81 15.05 -18.85 -18.06
N TYR A 82 15.35 -18.09 -16.99
CA TYR A 82 15.18 -16.63 -16.96
C TYR A 82 16.09 -15.93 -17.99
N PHE A 83 17.37 -16.31 -18.02
CA PHE A 83 18.31 -15.78 -19.01
C PHE A 83 17.96 -16.25 -20.42
N ALA A 84 17.54 -17.51 -20.59
CA ALA A 84 17.15 -18.05 -21.89
C ALA A 84 16.00 -17.23 -22.52
N PHE A 85 15.04 -16.78 -21.72
CA PHE A 85 13.95 -15.92 -22.17
C PHE A 85 14.44 -14.60 -22.77
N TYR A 86 15.27 -13.84 -22.03
CA TYR A 86 15.79 -12.56 -22.52
C TYR A 86 16.81 -12.70 -23.66
N MET A 87 17.62 -13.77 -23.64
CA MET A 87 18.52 -14.10 -24.75
C MET A 87 17.71 -14.39 -26.02
N TRP A 88 16.62 -15.15 -25.93
CA TRP A 88 15.75 -15.43 -27.07
C TRP A 88 15.14 -14.15 -27.66
N LEU A 89 14.63 -13.26 -26.79
CA LEU A 89 14.05 -11.98 -27.24
C LEU A 89 15.05 -11.16 -28.07
N THR A 90 16.32 -11.16 -27.67
CA THR A 90 17.34 -10.28 -28.23
C THR A 90 18.12 -10.91 -29.39
N GLN A 91 18.17 -12.23 -29.49
CA GLN A 91 19.02 -12.93 -30.46
C GLN A 91 18.24 -13.73 -31.50
N GLU A 92 17.26 -14.52 -31.06
CA GLU A 92 16.45 -15.33 -31.96
C GLU A 92 15.33 -14.51 -32.59
N PHE A 93 14.71 -13.64 -31.79
CA PHE A 93 13.68 -12.74 -32.29
C PHE A 93 14.23 -11.41 -32.81
N ASP A 94 15.44 -11.01 -32.35
CA ASP A 94 16.10 -9.75 -32.72
C ASP A 94 15.23 -8.52 -32.39
N SER A 95 14.81 -8.43 -31.12
CA SER A 95 13.95 -7.34 -30.62
C SER A 95 14.64 -5.98 -30.78
N HIS A 96 14.01 -5.08 -31.53
CA HIS A 96 14.43 -3.67 -31.61
C HIS A 96 14.09 -2.85 -30.37
N ALA A 97 13.08 -3.28 -29.61
CA ALA A 97 12.65 -2.67 -28.36
C ALA A 97 11.89 -3.71 -27.53
N VAL A 98 11.91 -3.54 -26.21
CA VAL A 98 11.13 -4.34 -25.25
C VAL A 98 10.18 -3.43 -24.49
N ILE A 99 8.94 -3.89 -24.35
CA ILE A 99 7.92 -3.24 -23.52
C ILE A 99 7.62 -4.17 -22.36
N HIS A 100 7.92 -3.75 -21.13
CA HIS A 100 7.33 -4.38 -19.94
C HIS A 100 6.00 -3.68 -19.65
N LEU A 101 4.92 -4.44 -19.49
CA LEU A 101 3.57 -3.91 -19.27
C LEU A 101 3.16 -4.07 -17.81
N GLY A 102 2.98 -2.93 -17.13
CA GLY A 102 2.42 -2.87 -15.78
C GLY A 102 3.45 -2.92 -14.66
N LYS A 103 3.09 -2.30 -13.53
CA LYS A 103 3.81 -2.35 -12.26
C LYS A 103 3.65 -3.75 -11.62
N HIS A 104 4.71 -4.53 -11.43
CA HIS A 104 6.05 -4.38 -11.99
C HIS A 104 6.64 -5.73 -12.39
N SER A 105 7.59 -5.70 -13.33
CA SER A 105 8.50 -6.79 -13.66
C SER A 105 9.42 -7.10 -12.47
N ASN A 106 9.97 -8.31 -12.45
CA ASN A 106 10.97 -8.70 -11.46
C ASN A 106 12.42 -8.33 -11.87
N LEU A 107 12.69 -7.95 -13.13
CA LEU A 107 14.02 -7.66 -13.71
C LEU A 107 14.78 -6.55 -12.99
N GLU A 108 14.13 -5.42 -12.73
CA GLU A 108 14.72 -4.27 -12.04
C GLU A 108 15.00 -4.56 -10.55
N TRP A 109 14.60 -5.73 -10.05
CA TRP A 109 14.79 -6.17 -8.68
C TRP A 109 15.77 -7.34 -8.54
N LEU A 110 16.40 -7.83 -9.63
CA LEU A 110 17.42 -8.87 -9.51
C LEU A 110 18.65 -8.36 -8.71
N PRO A 111 19.43 -9.22 -8.04
CA PRO A 111 20.58 -8.85 -7.26
C PRO A 111 21.63 -8.07 -8.04
N GLY A 112 22.25 -7.13 -7.34
CA GLY A 112 23.32 -6.31 -7.89
C GLY A 112 23.39 -4.95 -7.20
N LYS A 113 24.10 -4.01 -7.82
CA LYS A 113 24.21 -2.65 -7.30
C LYS A 113 22.85 -1.95 -7.29
N ALA A 114 22.72 -0.98 -6.38
CA ALA A 114 21.56 -0.10 -6.26
C ALA A 114 21.28 0.74 -7.53
N LEU A 115 22.35 1.26 -8.15
CA LEU A 115 22.33 2.02 -9.39
C LEU A 115 23.71 1.96 -10.06
N ALA A 116 23.81 2.45 -11.31
CA ALA A 116 25.03 2.39 -12.12
C ALA A 116 25.59 0.96 -12.17
N LEU A 117 24.78 0.06 -12.73
CA LEU A 117 25.05 -1.37 -12.75
C LEU A 117 26.37 -1.69 -13.45
N SER A 118 27.04 -2.72 -12.96
CA SER A 118 28.17 -3.35 -13.66
C SER A 118 27.67 -4.53 -14.48
N SER A 119 28.52 -5.04 -15.39
CA SER A 119 28.25 -6.27 -16.15
C SER A 119 27.90 -7.48 -15.26
N SER A 120 28.38 -7.50 -14.02
CA SER A 120 28.07 -8.55 -13.03
C SER A 120 26.73 -8.38 -12.30
N CYS A 121 26.01 -7.28 -12.50
CA CYS A 121 24.68 -7.10 -11.91
C CYS A 121 23.66 -7.88 -12.75
N PHE A 122 22.83 -8.69 -12.12
CA PHE A 122 21.90 -9.56 -12.85
C PHE A 122 20.93 -8.84 -13.78
N PRO A 123 20.39 -7.63 -13.47
CA PRO A 123 19.55 -6.92 -14.42
C PRO A 123 20.31 -6.58 -15.72
N GLU A 124 21.56 -6.13 -15.60
CA GLU A 124 22.44 -5.81 -16.75
C GLU A 124 22.89 -7.07 -17.50
N ALA A 125 23.18 -8.15 -16.77
CA ALA A 125 23.63 -9.40 -17.38
C ALA A 125 22.50 -10.11 -18.14
N ALA A 126 21.28 -10.09 -17.60
CA ALA A 126 20.12 -10.75 -18.20
C ALA A 126 19.54 -9.93 -19.35
N PHE A 127 19.52 -8.60 -19.24
CA PHE A 127 18.90 -7.72 -20.21
C PHE A 127 19.94 -7.12 -21.16
N ALA A 128 19.87 -7.48 -22.44
CA ALA A 128 20.76 -6.92 -23.46
C ALA A 128 20.51 -5.40 -23.65
N PRO A 129 21.44 -4.64 -24.26
CA PRO A 129 21.30 -3.20 -24.44
C PRO A 129 20.30 -2.84 -25.56
N VAL A 130 19.01 -3.11 -25.32
CA VAL A 130 17.88 -2.79 -26.20
C VAL A 130 17.02 -1.69 -25.57
N PRO A 131 16.41 -0.80 -26.37
CA PRO A 131 15.44 0.17 -25.87
C PRO A 131 14.36 -0.49 -25.01
N HIS A 132 14.22 -0.02 -23.78
CA HIS A 132 13.28 -0.54 -22.80
C HIS A 132 12.22 0.53 -22.52
N LEU A 133 11.00 0.29 -22.99
CA LEU A 133 9.84 1.13 -22.69
C LEU A 133 8.98 0.47 -21.64
N TYR A 134 8.36 1.28 -20.79
CA TYR A 134 7.70 0.74 -19.62
C TYR A 134 6.48 1.57 -19.23
N PRO A 135 5.28 1.19 -19.70
CA PRO A 135 4.02 1.66 -19.14
C PRO A 135 3.97 1.44 -17.63
N PHE A 136 3.87 2.54 -16.87
CA PHE A 136 3.97 2.53 -15.41
C PHE A 136 2.96 3.47 -14.78
N ILE A 137 2.36 3.11 -13.64
CA ILE A 137 1.35 3.94 -12.99
C ILE A 137 1.97 5.23 -12.43
N VAL A 138 1.34 6.38 -12.68
CA VAL A 138 1.89 7.71 -12.37
C VAL A 138 2.11 7.96 -10.86
N ASN A 139 1.33 7.29 -10.01
CA ASN A 139 1.41 7.42 -8.57
C ASN A 139 2.43 6.48 -7.90
N ASP A 140 3.21 5.71 -8.65
CA ASP A 140 4.24 4.84 -8.08
C ASP A 140 5.67 5.24 -8.46
N PRO A 141 6.13 6.42 -7.98
CA PRO A 141 7.40 7.00 -8.36
C PRO A 141 8.60 6.14 -7.97
N GLY A 142 8.49 5.38 -6.88
CA GLY A 142 9.61 4.65 -6.33
C GLY A 142 10.03 3.51 -7.24
N GLU A 143 9.08 2.63 -7.56
CA GLU A 143 9.34 1.45 -8.38
C GLU A 143 9.68 1.83 -9.83
N GLY A 144 8.99 2.82 -10.41
CA GLY A 144 9.38 3.34 -11.72
C GLY A 144 10.78 3.98 -11.71
N THR A 145 11.18 4.64 -10.62
CA THR A 145 12.57 5.12 -10.46
C THR A 145 13.57 3.97 -10.40
N GLN A 146 13.21 2.84 -9.79
CA GLN A 146 14.04 1.64 -9.76
C GLN A 146 14.26 1.10 -11.17
N ALA A 147 13.19 0.94 -11.96
CA ALA A 147 13.26 0.52 -13.35
C ALA A 147 14.16 1.43 -14.18
N LYS A 148 14.01 2.77 -14.05
CA LYS A 148 14.86 3.76 -14.73
C LYS A 148 16.34 3.60 -14.39
N ARG A 149 16.67 3.37 -13.12
CA ARG A 149 18.06 3.32 -12.62
C ARG A 149 18.76 1.99 -12.88
N ARG A 150 18.01 0.88 -12.91
CA ARG A 150 18.56 -0.48 -12.97
C ARG A 150 18.33 -1.21 -14.29
N THR A 151 17.47 -0.69 -15.16
CA THR A 151 17.21 -1.31 -16.48
C THR A 151 17.15 -0.27 -17.62
N SER A 152 17.55 0.97 -17.34
CA SER A 152 17.51 2.09 -18.28
C SER A 152 16.13 2.33 -18.90
N ALA A 153 15.06 1.99 -18.19
CA ALA A 153 13.70 2.10 -18.67
C ALA A 153 13.32 3.55 -19.01
N VAL A 154 12.68 3.73 -20.15
CA VAL A 154 11.90 4.92 -20.49
C VAL A 154 10.48 4.66 -20.02
N ILE A 155 10.11 5.30 -18.91
CA ILE A 155 8.76 5.19 -18.39
C ILE A 155 7.81 5.90 -19.35
N ILE A 156 6.66 5.29 -19.59
CA ILE A 156 5.49 5.94 -20.19
C ILE A 156 4.42 5.90 -19.11
N ASP A 157 4.28 6.99 -18.36
CA ASP A 157 3.34 7.00 -17.25
C ASP A 157 1.90 6.87 -17.74
N HIS A 158 1.07 6.22 -16.93
CA HIS A 158 -0.36 6.05 -17.21
C HIS A 158 -1.21 6.44 -16.01
N LEU A 159 -2.47 6.77 -16.30
CA LEU A 159 -3.45 7.18 -15.31
C LEU A 159 -3.71 6.07 -14.29
N THR A 160 -4.10 6.48 -13.09
CA THR A 160 -4.57 5.57 -12.04
C THR A 160 -5.97 5.06 -12.39
N PRO A 161 -6.43 3.94 -11.81
CA PRO A 161 -7.83 3.57 -11.90
C PRO A 161 -8.75 4.72 -11.44
N PRO A 162 -9.95 4.87 -12.03
CA PRO A 162 -10.89 5.89 -11.62
C PRO A 162 -11.32 5.64 -10.18
N LEU A 163 -11.31 6.71 -9.37
CA LEU A 163 -11.76 6.68 -7.98
C LEU A 163 -13.22 7.08 -7.88
N ALA A 164 -13.93 6.43 -6.97
CA ALA A 164 -15.30 6.76 -6.62
C ALA A 164 -15.51 6.65 -5.10
N ARG A 165 -16.61 7.23 -4.62
CA ARG A 165 -17.09 7.01 -3.25
C ARG A 165 -17.63 5.57 -3.11
N ALA A 166 -17.35 4.94 -1.98
CA ALA A 166 -17.74 3.57 -1.67
C ALA A 166 -19.26 3.38 -1.54
N GLU A 167 -19.94 4.34 -0.89
CA GLU A 167 -21.38 4.30 -0.62
C GLU A 167 -21.80 3.15 0.32
N THR A 168 -23.08 3.12 0.72
CA THR A 168 -23.66 2.03 1.52
C THR A 168 -24.47 1.09 0.63
N TYR A 169 -24.52 -0.19 1.01
CA TYR A 169 -25.17 -1.26 0.24
C TYR A 169 -25.69 -2.36 1.16
N GLY A 170 -26.60 -3.20 0.66
CA GLY A 170 -27.11 -4.38 1.36
C GLY A 170 -27.45 -4.10 2.84
N GLU A 171 -26.90 -4.94 3.72
CA GLU A 171 -27.13 -4.85 5.16
C GLU A 171 -26.60 -3.54 5.79
N LEU A 172 -25.57 -2.89 5.22
CA LEU A 172 -25.09 -1.59 5.70
C LEU A 172 -26.13 -0.49 5.47
N ARG A 173 -26.82 -0.54 4.33
CA ARG A 173 -27.91 0.38 4.01
C ARG A 173 -29.15 0.10 4.86
N ASP A 174 -29.45 -1.18 5.11
CA ASP A 174 -30.55 -1.55 6.00
C ASP A 174 -30.28 -1.06 7.45
N LEU A 175 -29.02 -1.16 7.91
CA LEU A 175 -28.61 -0.61 9.21
C LEU A 175 -28.72 0.92 9.26
N GLU A 176 -28.27 1.62 8.22
CA GLU A 176 -28.40 3.07 8.10
C GLU A 176 -29.87 3.50 8.22
N ALA A 177 -30.77 2.83 7.48
CA ALA A 177 -32.21 3.09 7.53
C ALA A 177 -32.82 2.82 8.93
N LEU A 178 -32.41 1.74 9.59
CA LEU A 178 -32.87 1.42 10.95
C LEU A 178 -32.37 2.43 11.98
N VAL A 179 -31.11 2.85 11.89
CA VAL A 179 -30.53 3.88 12.76
C VAL A 179 -31.26 5.20 12.61
N ASP A 180 -31.57 5.59 11.37
CA ASP A 180 -32.36 6.79 11.10
C ASP A 180 -33.78 6.70 11.66
N GLU A 181 -34.46 5.56 11.47
CA GLU A 181 -35.79 5.30 12.03
C GLU A 181 -35.77 5.37 13.57
N TYR A 182 -34.70 4.86 14.20
CA TYR A 182 -34.51 4.94 15.64
C TYR A 182 -34.44 6.40 16.11
N PHE A 183 -33.65 7.24 15.45
CA PHE A 183 -33.53 8.65 15.81
C PHE A 183 -34.83 9.43 15.55
N GLU A 184 -35.56 9.16 14.47
CA GLU A 184 -36.87 9.76 14.24
C GLU A 184 -37.88 9.34 15.32
N ALA A 185 -37.92 8.05 15.65
CA ALA A 185 -38.80 7.52 16.70
C ALA A 185 -38.45 8.10 18.08
N SER A 186 -37.20 8.47 18.34
CA SER A 186 -36.79 9.07 19.62
C SER A 186 -37.50 10.41 19.90
N GLN A 187 -37.90 11.11 18.84
CA GLN A 187 -38.61 12.38 18.92
C GLN A 187 -40.13 12.23 18.81
N THR A 188 -40.61 11.20 18.09
CA THR A 188 -42.01 11.08 17.67
C THR A 188 -42.78 9.93 18.34
N ASP A 189 -42.16 8.78 18.56
CA ASP A 189 -42.76 7.61 19.21
C ASP A 189 -41.73 6.76 20.00
N PRO A 190 -41.39 7.20 21.23
CA PRO A 190 -40.38 6.52 22.06
C PRO A 190 -40.69 5.05 22.39
N ARG A 191 -41.92 4.57 22.17
CA ARG A 191 -42.31 3.17 22.41
C ARG A 191 -41.67 2.22 21.39
N ARG A 192 -41.22 2.71 20.23
CA ARG A 192 -40.55 1.92 19.18
C ARG A 192 -39.06 1.72 19.45
N LEU A 193 -38.43 2.57 20.27
CA LEU A 193 -36.98 2.54 20.52
C LEU A 193 -36.46 1.17 20.95
N PRO A 194 -37.08 0.45 21.91
CA PRO A 194 -36.57 -0.85 22.33
C PRO A 194 -36.64 -1.92 21.23
N ILE A 195 -37.57 -1.78 20.28
CA ILE A 195 -37.72 -2.71 19.15
C ILE A 195 -36.64 -2.40 18.12
N LEU A 196 -36.51 -1.14 17.72
CA LEU A 196 -35.53 -0.71 16.72
C LEU A 196 -34.10 -0.95 17.18
N SER A 197 -33.80 -0.63 18.43
CA SER A 197 -32.50 -0.91 19.02
C SER A 197 -32.15 -2.40 19.02
N ARG A 198 -33.11 -3.26 19.40
CA ARG A 198 -32.92 -4.71 19.30
C ARG A 198 -32.63 -5.13 17.87
N ASP A 199 -33.43 -4.67 16.90
CA ASP A 199 -33.28 -5.06 15.50
C ASP A 199 -31.94 -4.57 14.92
N ILE A 200 -31.50 -3.35 15.24
CA ILE A 200 -30.18 -2.81 14.88
C ILE A 200 -29.06 -3.67 15.47
N LEU A 201 -29.11 -3.94 16.78
CA LEU A 201 -28.06 -4.69 17.47
C LEU A 201 -28.02 -6.16 17.04
N GLU A 202 -29.17 -6.78 16.74
CA GLU A 202 -29.24 -8.13 16.20
C GLU A 202 -28.64 -8.20 14.80
N LEU A 203 -28.96 -7.26 13.91
CA LEU A 203 -28.38 -7.18 12.57
C LEU A 203 -26.87 -6.91 12.63
N CYS A 204 -26.44 -5.96 13.46
CA CYS A 204 -25.04 -5.62 13.69
C CYS A 204 -24.22 -6.83 14.20
N ALA A 205 -24.76 -7.58 15.17
CA ALA A 205 -24.12 -8.80 15.68
C ALA A 205 -24.10 -9.95 14.66
N SER A 206 -25.17 -10.10 13.86
CA SER A 206 -25.26 -11.19 12.87
C SER A 206 -24.28 -11.06 11.71
N THR A 207 -23.85 -9.83 11.43
CA THR A 207 -22.92 -9.44 10.36
C THR A 207 -21.48 -9.28 10.86
N GLY A 208 -21.27 -9.26 12.18
CA GLY A 208 -19.97 -8.99 12.81
C GLY A 208 -19.57 -7.52 12.84
N LEU A 209 -20.47 -6.60 12.45
CA LEU A 209 -20.20 -5.16 12.45
C LEU A 209 -20.02 -4.60 13.86
N ASP A 210 -20.57 -5.26 14.88
CA ASP A 210 -20.40 -4.88 16.28
C ASP A 210 -18.92 -4.92 16.70
N GLN A 211 -18.19 -5.93 16.23
CA GLN A 211 -16.76 -6.03 16.40
C GLN A 211 -16.00 -4.98 15.59
N ASP A 212 -16.44 -4.70 14.36
CA ASP A 212 -15.79 -3.76 13.44
C ASP A 212 -15.83 -2.31 13.94
N CYS A 213 -16.97 -1.88 14.51
CA CYS A 213 -17.14 -0.54 15.07
C CYS A 213 -16.70 -0.42 16.55
N GLY A 214 -16.14 -1.48 17.13
CA GLY A 214 -15.62 -1.46 18.50
C GLY A 214 -16.71 -1.34 19.57
N ILE A 215 -17.88 -1.93 19.35
CA ILE A 215 -18.95 -2.01 20.36
C ILE A 215 -18.51 -2.94 21.49
N GLY A 216 -18.36 -2.36 22.68
CA GLY A 216 -17.99 -3.05 23.90
C GLY A 216 -19.21 -3.64 24.63
N ALA A 217 -18.98 -4.71 25.39
CA ALA A 217 -20.02 -5.28 26.27
C ALA A 217 -20.48 -4.32 27.37
N GLY A 218 -19.64 -3.36 27.75
CA GLY A 218 -19.92 -2.33 28.76
C GLY A 218 -20.53 -1.04 28.21
N ASP A 219 -20.61 -0.89 26.88
CA ASP A 219 -21.18 0.30 26.25
C ASP A 219 -22.68 0.34 26.50
N ASP A 220 -23.20 1.54 26.77
CA ASP A 220 -24.63 1.73 26.80
C ASP A 220 -25.24 1.75 25.39
N GLU A 221 -26.56 1.71 25.30
CA GLU A 221 -27.27 1.62 24.03
C GLU A 221 -27.01 2.83 23.10
N ALA A 222 -26.87 4.03 23.66
CA ALA A 222 -26.63 5.24 22.88
C ALA A 222 -25.19 5.28 22.35
N GLU A 223 -24.22 4.83 23.16
CA GLU A 223 -22.83 4.67 22.74
C GLU A 223 -22.70 3.69 21.58
N LYS A 224 -23.40 2.54 21.65
CA LYS A 224 -23.40 1.54 20.58
C LYS A 224 -23.90 2.09 19.26
N LEU A 225 -25.04 2.77 19.29
CA LEU A 225 -25.64 3.36 18.08
C LEU A 225 -24.75 4.48 17.52
N THR A 226 -24.12 5.28 18.38
CA THR A 226 -23.20 6.35 17.95
C THR A 226 -21.95 5.77 17.26
N LYS A 227 -21.36 4.70 17.81
CA LYS A 227 -20.22 4.00 17.20
C LYS A 227 -20.58 3.41 15.84
N LEU A 228 -21.74 2.75 15.76
CA LEU A 228 -22.23 2.18 14.50
C LEU A 228 -22.45 3.27 13.45
N ASP A 229 -23.16 4.34 13.79
CA ASP A 229 -23.46 5.47 12.90
C ASP A 229 -22.18 6.11 12.35
N GLY A 230 -21.20 6.37 13.23
CA GLY A 230 -19.90 6.91 12.82
C GLY A 230 -19.13 5.98 11.90
N TYR A 231 -19.17 4.67 12.17
CA TYR A 231 -18.53 3.67 11.33
C TYR A 231 -19.18 3.60 9.94
N LEU A 232 -20.51 3.58 9.85
CA LEU A 232 -21.25 3.58 8.57
C LEU A 232 -20.92 4.82 7.74
N CYS A 233 -20.89 6.01 8.37
CA CYS A 233 -20.47 7.26 7.74
C CYS A 233 -19.04 7.19 7.19
N GLU A 234 -18.10 6.63 7.95
CA GLU A 234 -16.71 6.47 7.51
C GLU A 234 -16.55 5.50 6.33
N LEU A 235 -17.33 4.41 6.30
CA LEU A 235 -17.34 3.46 5.19
C LEU A 235 -17.88 4.12 3.93
N LYS A 236 -19.04 4.79 4.06
CA LYS A 236 -19.72 5.47 2.96
C LYS A 236 -18.81 6.44 2.23
N GLU A 237 -18.03 7.22 2.96
CA GLU A 237 -17.16 8.29 2.43
C GLU A 237 -15.77 7.83 1.95
N MET A 238 -15.45 6.54 2.11
CA MET A 238 -14.17 6.00 1.64
C MET A 238 -14.06 6.14 0.11
N GLN A 239 -12.87 6.49 -0.38
CA GLN A 239 -12.56 6.47 -1.81
C GLN A 239 -11.99 5.11 -2.16
N ILE A 240 -12.59 4.49 -3.17
CA ILE A 240 -12.22 3.17 -3.70
C ILE A 240 -12.05 3.28 -5.20
N ARG A 241 -11.35 2.33 -5.81
CA ARG A 241 -11.32 2.19 -7.27
C ARG A 241 -12.65 1.66 -7.80
N ASP A 242 -13.14 2.22 -8.89
CA ASP A 242 -14.31 1.71 -9.63
C ASP A 242 -13.83 1.10 -10.95
N GLY A 243 -13.20 -0.08 -10.85
CA GLY A 243 -12.57 -0.78 -11.97
C GLY A 243 -11.07 -0.54 -12.07
N LEU A 244 -10.52 -0.74 -13.28
CA LEU A 244 -9.09 -0.69 -13.58
C LEU A 244 -8.79 0.28 -14.72
N HIS A 245 -7.56 0.79 -14.78
CA HIS A 245 -7.11 1.57 -15.93
C HIS A 245 -6.88 0.68 -17.16
N ILE A 246 -7.21 1.19 -18.34
CA ILE A 246 -6.86 0.57 -19.62
C ILE A 246 -5.88 1.52 -20.32
N PHE A 247 -4.64 1.06 -20.52
CA PHE A 247 -3.61 1.87 -21.16
C PHE A 247 -4.07 2.37 -22.54
N GLY A 248 -4.09 3.69 -22.71
CA GLY A 248 -4.57 4.33 -23.93
C GLY A 248 -6.04 4.78 -23.90
N ALA A 249 -6.77 4.56 -22.80
CA ALA A 249 -8.15 4.99 -22.64
C ALA A 249 -8.28 5.99 -21.49
N SER A 250 -8.96 7.12 -21.74
CA SER A 250 -9.39 8.01 -20.67
C SER A 250 -10.75 7.55 -20.11
N PRO A 251 -11.07 7.89 -18.85
CA PRO A 251 -12.35 7.54 -18.23
C PRO A 251 -13.55 8.04 -19.05
N ASP A 252 -14.65 7.28 -19.05
CA ASP A 252 -15.93 7.74 -19.61
C ASP A 252 -16.59 8.79 -18.71
N ALA A 253 -17.71 9.37 -19.13
CA ALA A 253 -18.32 10.52 -18.43
C ALA A 253 -18.65 10.27 -16.95
N GLY A 254 -19.06 9.04 -16.58
CA GLY A 254 -19.40 8.71 -15.18
C GLY A 254 -18.14 8.55 -14.32
N LEU A 255 -17.16 7.83 -14.84
CA LEU A 255 -15.87 7.62 -14.17
C LEU A 255 -15.03 8.89 -14.12
N GLU A 256 -15.11 9.74 -15.16
CA GLU A 256 -14.48 11.06 -15.22
C GLU A 256 -15.03 11.97 -14.13
N THR A 257 -16.37 12.04 -13.98
CA THR A 257 -17.01 12.86 -12.94
C THR A 257 -16.53 12.44 -11.55
N SER A 258 -16.58 11.14 -11.24
CA SER A 258 -16.13 10.60 -9.95
C SER A 258 -14.65 10.88 -9.69
N LEU A 259 -13.81 10.73 -10.72
CA LEU A 259 -12.39 11.06 -10.62
C LEU A 259 -12.16 12.55 -10.39
N LEU A 260 -12.87 13.45 -11.08
CA LEU A 260 -12.73 14.91 -10.89
C LEU A 260 -13.17 15.36 -9.49
N VAL A 261 -14.22 14.76 -8.94
CA VAL A 261 -14.60 14.94 -7.52
C VAL A 261 -13.44 14.50 -6.63
N ALA A 262 -12.88 13.32 -6.86
CA ALA A 262 -11.75 12.80 -6.09
C ALA A 262 -10.49 13.69 -6.17
N LEU A 263 -10.15 14.21 -7.36
CA LEU A 263 -9.00 15.10 -7.59
C LEU A 263 -9.16 16.47 -6.93
N THR A 264 -10.40 16.93 -6.77
CA THR A 264 -10.72 18.24 -6.18
C THR A 264 -11.17 18.19 -4.74
N ARG A 265 -11.23 16.99 -4.14
CA ARG A 265 -11.61 16.79 -2.73
C ARG A 265 -10.63 17.45 -1.78
N VAL A 266 -9.32 17.31 -1.98
CA VAL A 266 -8.29 17.95 -1.15
C VAL A 266 -7.80 19.26 -1.79
N PRO A 267 -7.31 20.23 -0.98
CA PRO A 267 -6.65 21.41 -1.52
C PRO A 267 -5.42 21.04 -2.36
N ARG A 268 -5.20 21.79 -3.42
CA ARG A 268 -4.06 21.69 -4.35
C ARG A 268 -3.19 22.93 -4.20
N GLY A 269 -2.00 22.97 -4.78
CA GLY A 269 -1.20 24.19 -4.85
C GLY A 269 -1.05 24.92 -3.50
N ASP A 270 -1.53 26.17 -3.42
CA ASP A 270 -1.57 26.96 -2.18
C ASP A 270 -2.89 26.85 -1.39
N GLY A 271 -3.84 26.08 -1.91
CA GLY A 271 -5.14 25.80 -1.30
C GLY A 271 -6.19 26.91 -1.47
N SER A 272 -5.98 27.87 -2.37
CA SER A 272 -6.86 29.03 -2.57
C SER A 272 -7.41 29.16 -4.00
N GLY A 273 -8.52 29.87 -4.18
CA GLY A 273 -9.16 30.07 -5.49
C GLY A 273 -9.47 28.73 -6.18
N GLY A 274 -9.05 28.58 -7.44
CA GLY A 274 -9.21 27.35 -8.22
C GLY A 274 -8.49 26.13 -7.64
N ASP A 275 -7.53 26.31 -6.75
CA ASP A 275 -6.79 25.25 -6.05
C ASP A 275 -7.46 24.80 -4.73
N ALA A 276 -8.55 25.45 -4.31
CA ALA A 276 -9.26 25.07 -3.09
C ALA A 276 -9.96 23.70 -3.21
N SER A 277 -10.24 23.07 -2.07
CA SER A 277 -11.11 21.88 -2.04
C SER A 277 -12.54 22.25 -2.50
N LEU A 278 -13.12 21.48 -3.42
CA LEU A 278 -14.46 21.74 -3.94
C LEU A 278 -15.53 21.67 -2.82
N THR A 279 -15.44 20.68 -1.93
CA THR A 279 -16.39 20.55 -0.83
C THR A 279 -16.24 21.68 0.20
N ARG A 280 -15.01 22.15 0.48
CA ARG A 280 -14.80 23.35 1.31
C ARG A 280 -15.33 24.63 0.64
N ALA A 281 -15.16 24.78 -0.68
CA ALA A 281 -15.68 25.91 -1.42
C ALA A 281 -17.22 25.95 -1.40
N LEU A 282 -17.86 24.79 -1.59
CA LEU A 282 -19.30 24.64 -1.44
C LEU A 282 -19.77 24.96 -0.02
N ALA A 283 -19.11 24.41 1.01
CA ALA A 283 -19.44 24.72 2.40
C ALA A 283 -19.33 26.21 2.70
N HIS A 284 -18.29 26.88 2.19
CA HIS A 284 -18.10 28.32 2.32
C HIS A 284 -19.23 29.12 1.66
N ASP A 285 -19.55 28.85 0.39
CA ASP A 285 -20.55 29.62 -0.37
C ASP A 285 -21.98 29.37 0.11
N LEU A 286 -22.25 28.17 0.63
CA LEU A 286 -23.51 27.83 1.32
C LEU A 286 -23.54 28.29 2.78
N THR A 287 -22.48 28.94 3.27
CA THR A 287 -22.33 29.46 4.64
C THR A 287 -22.50 28.39 5.73
N LEU A 288 -22.00 27.18 5.46
CA LEU A 288 -21.99 26.06 6.40
C LEU A 288 -20.76 26.18 7.30
N GLY A 289 -20.95 26.34 8.61
CA GLY A 289 -19.91 26.70 9.57
C GLY A 289 -18.94 25.58 9.99
N PHE A 290 -18.54 24.69 9.08
CA PHE A 290 -17.70 23.52 9.38
C PHE A 290 -16.69 23.18 8.27
N ASP A 291 -15.68 22.37 8.59
CA ASP A 291 -14.71 21.85 7.61
C ASP A 291 -15.10 20.43 7.15
N PRO A 292 -15.51 20.24 5.89
CA PRO A 292 -15.88 18.91 5.36
C PRO A 292 -14.70 17.94 5.24
N LEU A 293 -13.44 18.39 5.38
CA LEU A 293 -12.27 17.51 5.32
C LEU A 293 -11.80 16.99 6.68
N ASP A 294 -12.21 17.64 7.78
CA ASP A 294 -12.00 17.16 9.16
C ASP A 294 -13.28 17.28 10.03
N PRO A 295 -14.41 16.69 9.60
CA PRO A 295 -15.67 16.77 10.33
C PRO A 295 -15.73 15.80 11.52
N GLU A 296 -16.53 16.15 12.52
CA GLU A 296 -17.05 15.20 13.51
C GLU A 296 -18.32 14.55 12.93
N MET A 297 -18.16 13.39 12.29
CA MET A 297 -19.20 12.79 11.42
C MET A 297 -20.54 12.60 12.11
N VAL A 298 -20.55 12.14 13.37
CA VAL A 298 -21.77 11.83 14.14
C VAL A 298 -22.38 13.02 14.87
N ALA A 299 -21.74 14.21 14.81
CA ALA A 299 -22.27 15.39 15.47
C ALA A 299 -23.61 15.79 14.84
N ASN A 300 -24.60 16.11 15.69
CA ASN A 300 -25.93 16.53 15.23
C ASN A 300 -25.85 17.82 14.41
N TRP A 301 -26.44 17.78 13.22
CA TRP A 301 -26.55 18.93 12.33
C TRP A 301 -27.66 19.88 12.80
N SER A 302 -27.25 21.05 13.29
CA SER A 302 -28.16 22.10 13.76
C SER A 302 -28.15 23.37 12.92
N ASP A 303 -27.25 23.44 11.94
CA ASP A 303 -27.09 24.59 11.05
C ASP A 303 -28.11 24.61 9.90
N ALA A 304 -27.96 25.58 9.01
CA ALA A 304 -28.79 25.75 7.85
C ALA A 304 -28.87 24.48 6.99
N ARG A 305 -30.05 24.23 6.43
CA ARG A 305 -30.31 23.17 5.44
C ARG A 305 -30.75 23.84 4.14
N PRO A 306 -29.82 24.30 3.29
CA PRO A 306 -30.17 24.95 2.03
C PRO A 306 -31.05 24.08 1.14
N ASP A 307 -32.03 24.69 0.45
CA ASP A 307 -32.94 23.98 -0.46
C ASP A 307 -32.20 23.20 -1.56
N THR A 308 -31.05 23.72 -1.99
CA THR A 308 -30.17 23.07 -2.97
C THR A 308 -29.62 21.73 -2.48
N LEU A 309 -29.29 21.61 -1.18
CA LEU A 309 -28.83 20.36 -0.59
C LEU A 309 -30.00 19.42 -0.22
N LEU A 310 -31.16 19.98 0.15
CA LEU A 310 -32.39 19.20 0.41
C LEU A 310 -32.91 18.49 -0.84
N ALA A 311 -32.70 19.08 -2.03
CA ALA A 311 -33.18 18.51 -3.28
C ALA A 311 -32.37 17.30 -3.78
N LEU A 312 -31.16 17.06 -3.25
CA LEU A 312 -30.22 16.03 -3.76
C LEU A 312 -30.58 14.61 -3.33
N THR A 313 -31.10 14.44 -2.12
CA THR A 313 -31.54 13.14 -1.60
C THR A 313 -32.72 13.32 -0.64
N GLN A 314 -33.59 12.30 -0.59
CA GLN A 314 -34.69 12.22 0.36
C GLN A 314 -34.29 11.54 1.67
N ASP A 315 -33.05 11.07 1.78
CA ASP A 315 -32.53 10.44 3.00
C ASP A 315 -32.58 11.44 4.16
N PRO A 316 -32.64 10.98 5.41
CA PRO A 316 -32.59 11.85 6.59
C PRO A 316 -31.38 12.80 6.61
N TRP A 317 -31.51 13.92 7.32
CA TRP A 317 -30.43 14.90 7.52
C TRP A 317 -30.29 15.25 9.00
N ARG A 318 -29.60 14.37 9.70
CA ARG A 318 -29.39 14.36 11.14
C ARG A 318 -27.99 14.81 11.53
N THR A 319 -26.95 14.41 10.81
CA THR A 319 -25.55 14.52 11.23
C THR A 319 -24.72 15.42 10.31
N THR A 320 -23.51 15.78 10.76
CA THR A 320 -22.49 16.41 9.92
C THR A 320 -22.09 15.49 8.76
N GLY A 321 -22.06 14.17 8.96
CA GLY A 321 -21.85 13.18 7.89
C GLY A 321 -22.85 13.31 6.76
N ASP A 322 -24.14 13.49 7.09
CA ASP A 322 -25.21 13.69 6.10
C ASP A 322 -25.03 15.00 5.30
N THR A 323 -24.43 16.02 5.92
CA THR A 323 -24.06 17.26 5.23
C THR A 323 -22.90 17.02 4.27
N VAL A 324 -21.86 16.29 4.70
CA VAL A 324 -20.71 15.94 3.85
C VAL A 324 -21.18 15.14 2.63
N GLU A 325 -22.06 14.16 2.82
CA GLU A 325 -22.65 13.42 1.71
C GLU A 325 -23.34 14.34 0.71
N ARG A 326 -24.18 15.27 1.20
CA ARG A 326 -24.90 16.20 0.32
C ARG A 326 -23.95 17.14 -0.43
N LEU A 327 -22.83 17.53 0.18
CA LEU A 327 -21.79 18.31 -0.50
C LEU A 327 -21.11 17.50 -1.62
N GLU A 328 -20.87 16.20 -1.40
CA GLU A 328 -20.29 15.29 -2.41
C GLU A 328 -21.27 15.02 -3.57
N LEU A 329 -22.56 14.84 -3.26
CA LEU A 329 -23.62 14.74 -4.27
C LEU A 329 -23.74 16.04 -5.09
N LEU A 330 -23.69 17.20 -4.41
CA LEU A 330 -23.72 18.50 -5.08
C LEU A 330 -22.50 18.68 -5.99
N ALA A 331 -21.31 18.35 -5.50
CA ALA A 331 -20.08 18.40 -6.28
C ALA A 331 -20.18 17.57 -7.57
N SER A 332 -20.69 16.34 -7.45
CA SER A 332 -20.91 15.46 -8.60
C SER A 332 -21.89 16.07 -9.61
N ALA A 333 -23.04 16.56 -9.13
CA ALA A 333 -24.09 17.16 -9.97
C ALA A 333 -23.65 18.47 -10.67
N LEU A 334 -22.73 19.22 -10.06
CA LEU A 334 -22.13 20.41 -10.67
C LEU A 334 -21.10 20.05 -11.74
N ILE A 335 -20.30 19.00 -11.51
CA ILE A 335 -19.26 18.53 -12.44
C ILE A 335 -19.87 17.84 -13.66
N ASP A 336 -20.93 17.05 -13.50
CA ASP A 336 -21.61 16.39 -14.63
C ASP A 336 -22.56 17.33 -15.39
N GLY A 337 -22.85 18.51 -14.84
CA GLY A 337 -23.70 19.54 -15.42
C GLY A 337 -25.21 19.28 -15.28
N SER A 338 -25.62 18.30 -14.47
CA SER A 338 -27.03 18.06 -14.12
C SER A 338 -27.62 19.19 -13.27
N LEU A 339 -26.77 19.91 -12.53
CA LEU A 339 -27.12 21.14 -11.82
C LEU A 339 -26.21 22.30 -12.25
N ALA A 340 -26.80 23.47 -12.48
CA ALA A 340 -26.03 24.69 -12.73
C ALA A 340 -25.56 25.31 -11.42
N CYS A 341 -24.29 25.73 -11.36
CA CYS A 341 -23.76 26.46 -10.22
C CYS A 341 -24.44 27.84 -10.08
N ASP A 342 -24.78 28.24 -8.85
CA ASP A 342 -25.30 29.58 -8.59
C ASP A 342 -24.19 30.62 -8.89
N PRO A 343 -24.47 31.67 -9.69
CA PRO A 343 -23.51 32.75 -9.96
C PRO A 343 -22.97 33.46 -8.70
N ALA A 344 -23.64 33.34 -7.56
CA ALA A 344 -23.19 33.87 -6.28
C ALA A 344 -22.14 33.01 -5.58
N TRP A 345 -21.97 31.74 -5.96
CA TRP A 345 -21.01 30.80 -5.35
C TRP A 345 -19.61 31.00 -5.94
N THR A 346 -18.98 32.13 -5.64
CA THR A 346 -17.73 32.54 -6.28
C THR A 346 -16.56 31.59 -5.97
N ALA A 347 -16.46 31.06 -4.75
CA ALA A 347 -15.38 30.13 -4.41
C ALA A 347 -15.56 28.80 -5.15
N THR A 348 -16.80 28.33 -5.26
CA THR A 348 -17.17 27.11 -6.00
C THR A 348 -16.91 27.30 -7.50
N LEU A 349 -17.29 28.46 -8.05
CA LEU A 349 -17.05 28.80 -9.46
C LEU A 349 -15.55 28.86 -9.80
N ASP A 350 -14.70 29.32 -8.89
CA ASP A 350 -13.24 29.30 -9.11
C ASP A 350 -12.74 27.85 -9.26
N VAL A 351 -13.17 26.94 -8.39
CA VAL A 351 -12.78 25.51 -8.45
C VAL A 351 -13.37 24.82 -9.68
N LEU A 352 -14.64 25.06 -10.01
CA LEU A 352 -15.26 24.53 -11.23
C LEU A 352 -14.57 25.08 -12.49
N GLY A 353 -14.13 26.35 -12.46
CA GLY A 353 -13.33 26.95 -13.53
C GLY A 353 -12.01 26.21 -13.75
N GLU A 354 -11.31 25.85 -12.68
CA GLU A 354 -10.08 25.04 -12.75
C GLU A 354 -10.36 23.63 -13.30
N ILE A 355 -11.46 23.01 -12.91
CA ILE A 355 -11.90 21.73 -13.44
C ILE A 355 -12.08 21.81 -14.96
N GLU A 356 -12.86 22.77 -15.45
CA GLU A 356 -13.18 22.87 -16.87
C GLU A 356 -12.01 23.33 -17.74
N THR A 357 -11.13 24.19 -17.21
CA THR A 357 -10.04 24.77 -18.00
C THR A 357 -8.75 23.97 -17.98
N HIS A 358 -8.49 23.18 -16.93
CA HIS A 358 -7.24 22.44 -16.77
C HIS A 358 -7.43 20.96 -16.46
N LEU A 359 -8.18 20.61 -15.41
CA LEU A 359 -8.22 19.21 -14.93
C LEU A 359 -8.96 18.27 -15.88
N ARG A 360 -10.18 18.61 -16.31
CA ARG A 360 -10.97 17.80 -17.24
C ARG A 360 -10.24 17.63 -18.57
N PRO A 361 -9.71 18.68 -19.23
CA PRO A 361 -8.88 18.50 -20.42
C PRO A 361 -7.64 17.61 -20.19
N ALA A 362 -6.99 17.70 -19.03
CA ALA A 362 -5.84 16.86 -18.71
C ALA A 362 -6.22 15.38 -18.55
N VAL A 363 -7.32 15.08 -17.84
CA VAL A 363 -7.85 13.71 -17.71
C VAL A 363 -8.26 13.15 -19.08
N ALA A 364 -9.01 13.93 -19.87
CA ALA A 364 -9.47 13.53 -21.20
C ALA A 364 -8.31 13.27 -22.18
N ALA A 365 -7.16 13.94 -22.00
CA ALA A 365 -5.98 13.74 -22.84
C ALA A 365 -5.13 12.51 -22.47
N CYS A 366 -5.29 11.95 -21.26
CA CYS A 366 -4.42 10.89 -20.74
C CYS A 366 -4.32 9.68 -21.68
N GLY A 367 -5.44 9.10 -22.12
CA GLY A 367 -5.42 7.92 -22.97
C GLY A 367 -4.69 8.14 -24.31
N GLU A 368 -4.98 9.23 -25.02
CA GLU A 368 -4.28 9.53 -26.27
C GLU A 368 -2.78 9.81 -26.05
N ARG A 369 -2.43 10.52 -24.97
CA ARG A 369 -1.03 10.82 -24.65
C ARG A 369 -0.24 9.59 -24.23
N GLU A 370 -0.85 8.63 -23.54
CA GLU A 370 -0.23 7.34 -23.20
C GLU A 370 0.24 6.59 -24.45
N LEU A 371 -0.65 6.43 -25.42
CA LEU A 371 -0.30 5.79 -26.70
C LEU A 371 0.72 6.62 -27.49
N THR A 372 0.56 7.94 -27.50
CA THR A 372 1.49 8.85 -28.18
C THR A 372 2.89 8.77 -27.58
N GLY A 373 3.01 8.73 -26.26
CA GLY A 373 4.27 8.58 -25.53
C GLY A 373 4.95 7.27 -25.86
N LEU A 374 4.21 6.16 -25.84
CA LEU A 374 4.72 4.85 -26.23
C LEU A 374 5.22 4.84 -27.68
N MET A 375 4.44 5.37 -28.62
CA MET A 375 4.83 5.45 -30.03
C MET A 375 6.03 6.37 -30.27
N THR A 376 6.12 7.48 -29.53
CA THR A 376 7.26 8.40 -29.56
C THR A 376 8.54 7.69 -29.13
N GLY A 377 8.48 6.93 -28.03
CA GLY A 377 9.63 6.19 -27.54
C GLY A 377 10.02 5.03 -28.47
N LEU A 378 9.05 4.30 -29.04
CA LEU A 378 9.29 3.25 -30.04
C LEU A 378 9.94 3.80 -31.33
N ASP A 379 9.67 5.06 -31.70
CA ASP A 379 10.32 5.75 -32.81
C ASP A 379 11.70 6.35 -32.42
N GLY A 380 12.22 6.02 -31.23
CA GLY A 380 13.52 6.47 -30.75
C GLY A 380 13.59 7.98 -30.47
N ARG A 381 12.46 8.62 -30.22
CA ARG A 381 12.37 10.07 -29.96
C ARG A 381 12.32 10.37 -28.46
N PHE A 382 12.53 11.64 -28.14
CA PHE A 382 12.45 12.15 -26.77
C PHE A 382 11.01 12.09 -26.25
N VAL A 383 10.78 11.27 -25.22
CA VAL A 383 9.53 11.25 -24.45
C VAL A 383 9.61 12.33 -23.38
N GLU A 384 8.62 13.24 -23.35
CA GLU A 384 8.59 14.36 -22.43
C GLU A 384 8.63 13.89 -20.96
N PRO A 385 9.47 14.49 -20.10
CA PRO A 385 9.46 14.21 -18.67
C PRO A 385 8.29 14.92 -17.98
N GLY A 386 7.86 14.39 -16.84
CA GLY A 386 6.83 14.98 -15.99
C GLY A 386 7.04 14.62 -14.51
N PRO A 387 6.39 15.29 -13.56
CA PRO A 387 6.38 14.85 -12.18
C PRO A 387 5.52 13.58 -12.02
N SER A 388 5.87 12.78 -11.02
CA SER A 388 5.05 11.65 -10.52
C SER A 388 4.49 11.95 -9.13
N GLY A 389 3.45 11.21 -8.72
CA GLY A 389 2.77 11.39 -7.44
C GLY A 389 1.32 10.93 -7.48
N ALA A 390 0.65 10.89 -6.32
CA ALA A 390 -0.76 10.53 -6.22
C ALA A 390 -1.65 11.72 -6.62
N PRO A 391 -2.38 11.67 -7.75
CA PRO A 391 -3.27 12.76 -8.16
C PRO A 391 -4.30 13.10 -7.08
N SER A 392 -4.86 12.07 -6.42
CA SER A 392 -5.85 12.22 -5.34
C SER A 392 -5.32 12.93 -4.09
N ARG A 393 -3.99 13.04 -3.95
CA ARG A 393 -3.32 13.71 -2.83
C ARG A 393 -2.89 15.14 -3.19
N GLY A 394 -3.70 15.84 -3.98
CA GLY A 394 -3.46 17.25 -4.32
C GLY A 394 -2.32 17.47 -5.31
N ARG A 395 -2.03 16.47 -6.17
CA ARG A 395 -0.95 16.53 -7.17
C ARG A 395 -1.46 16.35 -8.61
N PRO A 396 -2.41 17.17 -9.09
CA PRO A 396 -2.87 17.08 -10.48
C PRO A 396 -1.80 17.50 -11.51
N ASP A 397 -0.67 18.09 -11.08
CA ASP A 397 0.48 18.42 -11.93
C ASP A 397 1.11 17.18 -12.60
N VAL A 398 0.78 15.99 -12.09
CA VAL A 398 1.14 14.69 -12.70
C VAL A 398 0.27 14.33 -13.90
N LEU A 399 -0.76 15.11 -14.21
CA LEU A 399 -1.59 14.99 -15.40
C LEU A 399 -1.19 16.03 -16.47
N PRO A 400 -1.45 15.77 -17.75
CA PRO A 400 -1.85 14.48 -18.32
C PRO A 400 -0.68 13.47 -18.31
N THR A 401 -1.02 12.18 -18.35
CA THR A 401 -0.07 11.06 -18.45
C THR A 401 0.52 10.91 -19.86
N GLY A 402 1.29 9.85 -20.11
CA GLY A 402 2.07 9.61 -21.32
C GLY A 402 3.51 10.17 -21.28
N ARG A 403 4.04 10.40 -20.08
CA ARG A 403 5.34 11.06 -19.84
C ARG A 403 6.36 10.14 -19.19
N ASN A 404 7.63 10.48 -19.34
CA ASN A 404 8.74 9.80 -18.68
C ASN A 404 9.01 10.42 -17.31
N PHE A 405 8.22 10.05 -16.30
CA PHE A 405 8.20 10.78 -15.04
C PHE A 405 9.56 10.84 -14.31
N TYR A 406 9.72 11.84 -13.45
CA TYR A 406 10.76 11.95 -12.44
C TYR A 406 10.14 12.04 -11.04
N SER A 407 10.91 11.66 -10.02
CA SER A 407 10.48 11.68 -8.61
C SER A 407 10.75 13.03 -7.93
N VAL A 408 11.70 13.11 -6.99
CA VAL A 408 11.94 14.31 -6.16
C VAL A 408 13.44 14.58 -5.96
N ASP A 409 13.80 15.81 -5.58
CA ASP A 409 15.14 16.08 -5.03
C ASP A 409 15.25 15.46 -3.63
N THR A 410 15.94 14.33 -3.54
CA THR A 410 16.08 13.54 -2.30
C THR A 410 16.76 14.30 -1.17
N ARG A 411 17.42 15.42 -1.45
CA ARG A 411 18.08 16.28 -0.44
C ARG A 411 17.12 17.27 0.21
N ALA A 412 15.93 17.48 -0.36
CA ALA A 412 14.91 18.38 0.16
C ALA A 412 13.81 17.65 0.96
N VAL A 413 14.04 16.37 1.25
CA VAL A 413 13.16 15.50 2.04
C VAL A 413 13.77 15.33 3.44
N PRO A 414 12.99 15.31 4.54
CA PRO A 414 11.59 15.72 4.59
C PRO A 414 11.42 17.22 4.31
N THR A 415 10.33 17.60 3.65
CA THR A 415 9.99 19.01 3.40
C THR A 415 9.48 19.69 4.69
N PRO A 416 9.48 21.03 4.78
CA PRO A 416 8.85 21.72 5.90
C PRO A 416 7.34 21.43 6.06
N ALA A 417 6.65 21.13 4.96
CA ALA A 417 5.26 20.70 4.99
C ALA A 417 5.14 19.30 5.60
N ALA A 418 5.91 18.33 5.09
CA ALA A 418 5.97 16.96 5.62
C ALA A 418 6.36 16.93 7.11
N TRP A 419 7.23 17.84 7.56
CA TRP A 419 7.53 17.98 9.00
C TRP A 419 6.30 18.31 9.84
N ARG A 420 5.46 19.27 9.41
CA ARG A 420 4.22 19.61 10.13
C ARG A 420 3.26 18.42 10.16
N LEU A 421 3.15 17.68 9.06
CA LEU A 421 2.28 16.50 8.96
C LEU A 421 2.79 15.36 9.83
N GLY A 422 4.09 15.04 9.74
CA GLY A 422 4.73 14.02 10.57
C GLY A 422 4.65 14.34 12.07
N TRP A 423 4.75 15.61 12.46
CA TRP A 423 4.51 16.04 13.84
C TRP A 423 3.07 15.81 14.28
N ALA A 424 2.10 16.20 13.46
CA ALA A 424 0.68 16.04 13.75
C ALA A 424 0.28 14.54 13.82
N SER A 425 0.85 13.72 12.93
CA SER A 425 0.70 12.26 12.92
C SER A 425 1.32 11.62 14.17
N ALA A 426 2.57 11.98 14.53
CA ALA A 426 3.23 11.47 15.73
C ALA A 426 2.46 11.83 17.01
N THR A 427 1.92 13.05 17.08
CA THR A 427 1.11 13.50 18.23
C THR A 427 -0.15 12.67 18.38
N ARG A 428 -0.94 12.54 17.31
CA ARG A 428 -2.17 11.73 17.32
C ARG A 428 -1.89 10.26 17.65
N LEU A 429 -0.77 9.70 17.16
CA LEU A 429 -0.40 8.31 17.42
C LEU A 429 -0.07 8.10 18.91
N ILE A 430 0.69 9.01 19.50
CA ILE A 430 1.08 8.94 20.91
C ILE A 430 -0.15 9.13 21.81
N GLU A 431 -1.05 10.03 21.46
CA GLU A 431 -2.33 10.23 22.17
C GLU A 431 -3.22 8.99 22.07
N ARG A 432 -3.40 8.43 20.88
CA ARG A 432 -4.16 7.19 20.67
C ARG A 432 -3.59 6.04 21.49
N HIS A 433 -2.26 5.85 21.46
CA HIS A 433 -1.61 4.80 22.24
C HIS A 433 -1.81 5.00 23.75
N ALA A 434 -1.71 6.23 24.25
CA ALA A 434 -1.94 6.51 25.65
C ALA A 434 -3.40 6.29 26.08
N GLN A 435 -4.37 6.56 25.20
CA GLN A 435 -5.78 6.26 25.43
C GLN A 435 -6.03 4.75 25.51
N ASP A 436 -5.44 3.98 24.59
CA ASP A 436 -5.64 2.54 24.48
C ASP A 436 -4.89 1.74 25.56
N HIS A 437 -3.71 2.22 25.99
CA HIS A 437 -2.80 1.45 26.86
C HIS A 437 -2.48 2.13 28.21
N GLY A 438 -2.90 3.38 28.42
CA GLY A 438 -2.76 4.10 29.69
C GLY A 438 -1.37 4.72 29.97
N ASP A 439 -0.39 4.58 29.08
CA ASP A 439 0.92 5.23 29.15
C ASP A 439 1.43 5.56 27.74
N TRP A 440 2.43 6.42 27.64
CA TRP A 440 3.10 6.75 26.38
C TRP A 440 3.92 5.56 25.85
N PRO A 441 4.01 5.36 24.53
CA PRO A 441 4.86 4.32 23.98
C PRO A 441 6.34 4.64 24.24
N ARG A 442 7.08 3.69 24.81
CA ARG A 442 8.52 3.83 25.10
C ARG A 442 9.38 3.44 23.91
N ALA A 443 8.92 2.48 23.12
CA ALA A 443 9.62 2.04 21.91
C ALA A 443 8.65 1.55 20.85
N VAL A 444 8.91 1.96 19.61
CA VAL A 444 8.08 1.62 18.44
C VAL A 444 8.96 1.16 17.30
N ALA A 445 8.38 0.40 16.37
CA ALA A 445 9.00 0.11 15.10
C ALA A 445 8.19 0.69 13.95
N LEU A 446 8.86 1.41 13.04
CA LEU A 446 8.23 2.09 11.91
C LEU A 446 8.82 1.56 10.61
N SER A 447 7.95 1.23 9.65
CA SER A 447 8.36 0.88 8.28
C SER A 447 8.37 2.12 7.39
N ALA A 448 9.44 2.32 6.62
CA ALA A 448 9.57 3.44 5.68
C ALA A 448 9.83 2.96 4.25
N TRP A 449 8.96 3.40 3.33
CA TRP A 449 9.02 3.06 1.91
C TRP A 449 9.53 4.22 1.07
N GLY A 450 10.38 3.92 0.09
CA GLY A 450 10.91 4.98 -0.78
C GLY A 450 9.81 5.63 -1.61
N THR A 451 8.85 4.85 -2.14
CA THR A 451 7.74 5.37 -2.94
C THR A 451 6.83 6.32 -2.13
N ALA A 452 6.50 5.97 -0.88
CA ALA A 452 5.71 6.83 0.01
C ALA A 452 6.42 8.15 0.33
N ASN A 453 7.73 8.11 0.63
CA ASN A 453 8.50 9.33 0.92
C ASN A 453 8.71 10.21 -0.32
N MET A 454 8.69 9.64 -1.53
CA MET A 454 8.66 10.40 -2.79
C MET A 454 7.33 11.11 -3.03
N ARG A 455 6.20 10.46 -2.70
CA ARG A 455 4.85 11.05 -2.85
C ARG A 455 4.57 12.15 -1.82
N THR A 456 4.98 11.92 -0.58
CA THR A 456 4.65 12.79 0.55
C THR A 456 5.64 13.93 0.78
N GLY A 457 6.85 13.79 0.23
CA GLY A 457 7.96 14.66 0.60
C GLY A 457 8.52 14.37 1.99
N GLY A 458 8.29 13.17 2.55
CA GLY A 458 9.03 12.63 3.70
C GLY A 458 8.24 12.39 4.98
N ASP A 459 6.94 12.08 4.90
CA ASP A 459 6.07 11.97 6.08
C ASP A 459 6.56 10.91 7.09
N ASP A 460 7.03 9.74 6.64
CA ASP A 460 7.55 8.67 7.51
C ASP A 460 8.77 9.12 8.33
N ILE A 461 9.69 9.82 7.66
CA ILE A 461 10.93 10.30 8.29
C ILE A 461 10.62 11.47 9.22
N ALA A 462 9.70 12.36 8.83
CA ALA A 462 9.21 13.40 9.71
C ALA A 462 8.55 12.83 10.98
N GLN A 463 7.69 11.82 10.84
CA GLN A 463 7.05 11.15 11.97
C GLN A 463 8.08 10.46 12.88
N THR A 464 9.07 9.78 12.30
CA THR A 464 10.18 9.16 13.02
C THR A 464 10.94 10.18 13.88
N LEU A 465 11.34 11.30 13.28
CA LEU A 465 12.06 12.38 13.99
C LEU A 465 11.19 13.04 15.06
N ALA A 466 9.89 13.26 14.77
CA ALA A 466 8.94 13.81 15.73
C ALA A 466 8.77 12.91 16.96
N LEU A 467 8.65 11.60 16.78
CA LEU A 467 8.58 10.61 17.87
C LEU A 467 9.82 10.69 18.79
N MET A 468 11.02 10.84 18.22
CA MET A 468 12.28 11.03 18.97
C MET A 468 12.40 12.41 19.64
N GLY A 469 11.56 13.39 19.27
CA GLY A 469 11.65 14.78 19.73
C GLY A 469 12.79 15.54 19.04
N VAL A 470 12.96 15.32 17.74
CA VAL A 470 14.00 15.93 16.90
C VAL A 470 13.34 16.63 15.71
N ALA A 471 13.71 17.88 15.42
CA ALA A 471 13.23 18.64 14.29
C ALA A 471 14.33 18.75 13.21
N PRO A 472 14.06 18.44 11.93
CA PRO A 472 15.01 18.68 10.86
C PRO A 472 15.25 20.18 10.65
N THR A 473 16.42 20.54 10.11
CA THR A 473 16.76 21.93 9.73
C THR A 473 16.97 22.03 8.23
N TRP A 474 16.60 23.17 7.65
CA TRP A 474 16.67 23.40 6.21
C TRP A 474 17.51 24.63 5.87
N GLU A 475 18.20 24.56 4.73
CA GLU A 475 18.77 25.75 4.11
C GLU A 475 17.64 26.61 3.50
N PRO A 476 17.51 27.89 3.87
CA PRO A 476 16.31 28.68 3.56
C PRO A 476 15.98 28.88 2.08
N ARG A 477 16.94 28.75 1.14
CA ARG A 477 16.73 29.04 -0.29
C ARG A 477 16.48 27.80 -1.13
N SER A 478 17.20 26.73 -0.84
CA SER A 478 17.18 25.47 -1.56
C SER A 478 16.23 24.45 -0.95
N GLY A 479 15.79 24.68 0.30
CA GLY A 479 14.95 23.73 1.03
C GLY A 479 15.67 22.41 1.35
N ARG A 480 16.99 22.34 1.17
CA ARG A 480 17.78 21.15 1.48
C ARG A 480 17.88 20.95 2.98
N VAL A 481 17.73 19.71 3.42
CA VAL A 481 17.96 19.35 4.82
C VAL A 481 19.45 19.46 5.12
N THR A 482 19.78 20.24 6.14
CA THR A 482 21.17 20.52 6.56
C THR A 482 21.55 19.85 7.87
N GLY A 483 20.57 19.34 8.62
CA GLY A 483 20.79 18.70 9.91
C GLY A 483 19.49 18.61 10.70
N PHE A 484 19.62 18.68 12.01
CA PHE A 484 18.50 18.61 12.94
C PHE A 484 18.81 19.35 14.25
N GLU A 485 17.76 19.67 15.00
CA GLU A 485 17.80 20.20 16.35
C GLU A 485 17.00 19.28 17.28
N ILE A 486 17.56 19.00 18.45
CA ILE A 486 16.87 18.21 19.48
C ILE A 486 15.99 19.16 20.29
N MET A 487 14.70 18.87 20.37
CA MET A 487 13.78 19.62 21.22
C MET A 487 14.07 19.35 22.70
N PRO A 488 14.12 20.37 23.58
CA PRO A 488 14.22 20.17 25.01
C PRO A 488 13.03 19.35 25.54
N ALA A 489 13.26 18.41 26.47
CA ALA A 489 12.21 17.54 27.00
C ALA A 489 11.00 18.31 27.58
N GLY A 490 11.25 19.45 28.25
CA GLY A 490 10.17 20.30 28.77
C GLY A 490 9.31 20.97 27.70
N VAL A 491 9.84 21.17 26.48
CA VAL A 491 9.08 21.65 25.31
C VAL A 491 8.35 20.50 24.63
N LEU A 492 8.97 19.32 24.59
CA LEU A 492 8.37 18.12 24.01
C LEU A 492 7.10 17.69 24.76
N GLY A 493 7.04 17.91 26.08
CA GLY A 493 5.84 17.68 26.89
C GLY A 493 5.49 16.20 27.14
N ARG A 494 6.34 15.28 26.71
CA ARG A 494 6.23 13.83 26.84
C ARG A 494 7.62 13.18 26.81
N PRO A 495 7.75 11.89 27.17
CA PRO A 495 8.96 11.13 26.90
C PRO A 495 9.33 11.09 25.41
N ARG A 496 10.62 10.94 25.14
CA ARG A 496 11.11 10.57 23.80
C ARG A 496 10.74 9.12 23.52
N VAL A 497 10.44 8.80 22.27
CA VAL A 497 10.16 7.42 21.87
C VAL A 497 11.40 6.81 21.23
N ASP A 498 11.78 5.60 21.67
CA ASP A 498 12.85 4.83 21.03
C ASP A 498 12.32 4.18 19.73
N VAL A 499 12.66 4.76 18.57
CA VAL A 499 12.17 4.29 17.27
C VAL A 499 13.17 3.38 16.58
N THR A 500 12.76 2.16 16.24
CA THR A 500 13.47 1.28 15.31
C THR A 500 12.89 1.46 13.91
N LEU A 501 13.69 1.96 12.98
CA LEU A 501 13.26 2.22 11.60
C LEU A 501 13.65 1.04 10.71
N ARG A 502 12.66 0.44 10.02
CA ARG A 502 12.90 -0.52 8.94
C ARG A 502 12.68 0.15 7.59
N VAL A 503 13.75 0.36 6.84
CA VAL A 503 13.71 0.95 5.49
C VAL A 503 13.61 -0.13 4.42
N SER A 504 12.79 0.08 3.38
CA SER A 504 12.77 -0.79 2.18
C SER A 504 14.10 -0.80 1.43
N GLY A 505 14.36 -1.84 0.62
CA GLY A 505 15.55 -1.90 -0.23
C GLY A 505 15.63 -0.72 -1.22
N PHE A 506 14.49 -0.30 -1.77
CA PHE A 506 14.45 0.90 -2.60
C PHE A 506 14.67 2.19 -1.80
N PHE A 507 14.15 2.30 -0.56
CA PHE A 507 14.45 3.45 0.29
C PHE A 507 15.96 3.60 0.53
N ARG A 508 16.67 2.50 0.82
CA ARG A 508 18.14 2.48 0.91
C ARG A 508 18.80 3.05 -0.34
N ASP A 509 18.34 2.62 -1.52
CA ASP A 509 18.93 3.00 -2.80
C ASP A 509 18.66 4.48 -3.16
N ALA A 510 17.49 5.01 -2.76
CA ALA A 510 17.08 6.36 -3.11
C ALA A 510 17.45 7.43 -2.06
N PHE A 511 17.49 7.07 -0.77
CA PHE A 511 17.55 8.01 0.35
C PHE A 511 18.67 7.69 1.38
N PRO A 512 19.93 7.48 0.96
CA PRO A 512 21.02 7.21 1.91
C PRO A 512 21.23 8.36 2.91
N ALA A 513 21.02 9.61 2.49
CA ALA A 513 21.12 10.77 3.38
C ALA A 513 20.06 10.78 4.49
N LEU A 514 18.87 10.22 4.25
CA LEU A 514 17.81 10.13 5.28
C LEU A 514 18.10 9.04 6.30
N ILE A 515 18.71 7.93 5.85
CA ILE A 515 19.25 6.91 6.75
C ILE A 515 20.27 7.55 7.71
N ASP A 516 21.22 8.30 7.17
CA ASP A 516 22.25 8.98 7.98
C ASP A 516 21.66 10.05 8.91
N LEU A 517 20.61 10.75 8.47
CA LEU A 517 19.89 11.73 9.29
C LEU A 517 19.25 11.06 10.51
N VAL A 518 18.48 9.98 10.31
CA VAL A 518 17.80 9.26 11.40
C VAL A 518 18.80 8.60 12.34
N ASP A 519 19.84 7.94 11.82
CA ASP A 519 20.89 7.35 12.65
C ASP A 519 21.62 8.42 13.49
N SER A 520 21.92 9.58 12.89
CA SER A 520 22.56 10.69 13.61
C SER A 520 21.65 11.29 14.69
N ALA A 521 20.36 11.43 14.41
CA ALA A 521 19.37 11.88 15.39
C ALA A 521 19.26 10.88 16.55
N ALA A 522 19.15 9.58 16.27
CA ALA A 522 19.06 8.54 17.29
C ALA A 522 20.31 8.53 18.21
N ARG A 523 21.52 8.61 17.63
CA ARG A 523 22.76 8.69 18.42
C ARG A 523 22.84 9.95 19.27
N ALA A 524 22.43 11.10 18.73
CA ALA A 524 22.47 12.37 19.46
C ALA A 524 21.46 12.38 20.62
N VAL A 525 20.26 11.84 20.41
CA VAL A 525 19.25 11.66 21.47
C VAL A 525 19.71 10.67 22.53
N ALA A 526 20.35 9.56 22.13
CA ALA A 526 20.87 8.57 23.07
C ALA A 526 22.01 9.10 23.96
N ALA A 527 22.71 10.14 23.52
CA ALA A 527 23.81 10.76 24.26
C ALA A 527 23.36 11.83 25.28
N LEU A 528 22.06 12.14 25.34
CA LEU A 528 21.53 13.13 26.28
C LEU A 528 21.57 12.60 27.72
N ASP A 529 21.94 13.50 28.64
CA ASP A 529 21.84 13.27 30.09
C ASP A 529 20.42 13.59 30.57
N GLU A 530 19.49 12.71 30.21
CA GLU A 530 18.09 12.75 30.59
C GLU A 530 17.74 11.49 31.42
N ALA A 531 16.77 11.65 32.33
CA ALA A 531 16.26 10.56 33.16
C ALA A 531 15.68 9.42 32.31
N ASP A 532 15.78 8.18 32.82
CA ASP A 532 15.44 6.97 32.07
C ASP A 532 13.97 6.93 31.60
N ASP A 533 13.06 7.51 32.38
CA ASP A 533 11.63 7.60 32.08
C ASP A 533 11.31 8.68 31.04
N ILE A 534 12.15 9.70 30.92
CA ILE A 534 12.06 10.77 29.92
C ILE A 534 12.71 10.37 28.59
N ASN A 535 13.81 9.62 28.65
CA ASN A 535 14.55 9.16 27.46
C ASN A 535 14.86 7.66 27.51
N PRO A 536 13.86 6.81 27.17
CA PRO A 536 14.03 5.36 27.07
C PRO A 536 15.13 4.91 26.11
N LEU A 537 15.38 5.68 25.03
CA LEU A 537 16.46 5.42 24.08
C LEU A 537 17.83 5.53 24.75
N ALA A 538 18.10 6.64 25.44
CA ALA A 538 19.36 6.85 26.15
C ALA A 538 19.57 5.81 27.27
N ALA A 539 18.52 5.52 28.05
CA ALA A 539 18.56 4.48 29.08
C ALA A 539 18.97 3.11 28.51
N ARG A 540 18.38 2.73 27.37
CA ARG A 540 18.67 1.45 26.69
C ARG A 540 20.10 1.40 26.17
N VAL A 541 20.55 2.47 25.52
CA VAL A 541 21.93 2.54 24.98
C VAL A 541 22.95 2.43 26.11
N ARG A 542 22.76 3.15 27.22
CA ARG A 542 23.63 3.02 28.41
C ARG A 542 23.67 1.59 28.93
N ALA A 543 22.51 0.99 29.20
CA ALA A 543 22.43 -0.34 29.79
C ALA A 543 23.01 -1.45 28.87
N GLU A 544 22.93 -1.29 27.55
CA GLU A 544 23.53 -2.23 26.59
C GLU A 544 25.03 -2.01 26.43
N ALA A 545 25.48 -0.76 26.34
CA ALA A 545 26.90 -0.43 26.27
C ALA A 545 27.66 -0.90 27.51
N GLU A 546 27.08 -0.74 28.71
CA GLU A 546 27.64 -1.25 29.97
C GLU A 546 27.76 -2.78 29.97
N ARG A 547 26.74 -3.49 29.46
CA ARG A 547 26.77 -4.95 29.35
C ARG A 547 27.82 -5.44 28.37
N ALA A 548 27.95 -4.80 27.21
CA ALA A 548 28.96 -5.13 26.21
C ALA A 548 30.38 -4.80 26.71
N ALA A 549 30.57 -3.66 27.38
CA ALA A 549 31.83 -3.30 28.03
C ALA A 549 32.22 -4.32 29.12
N ALA A 550 31.25 -4.78 29.93
CA ALA A 550 31.47 -5.85 30.91
C ALA A 550 31.83 -7.20 30.26
N ALA A 551 31.39 -7.44 29.02
CA ALA A 551 31.77 -8.59 28.20
C ALA A 551 33.13 -8.43 27.49
N GLY A 552 33.82 -7.30 27.67
CA GLY A 552 35.15 -7.03 27.11
C GLY A 552 35.15 -6.36 25.72
N GLU A 553 34.00 -5.90 25.24
CA GLU A 553 33.93 -5.12 24.00
C GLU A 553 34.47 -3.69 24.20
N ASP A 554 35.02 -3.11 23.13
CA ASP A 554 35.43 -1.70 23.15
C ASP A 554 34.24 -0.78 23.41
N ALA A 555 34.36 0.13 24.37
CA ALA A 555 33.24 0.96 24.83
C ALA A 555 32.65 1.84 23.72
N ALA A 556 33.47 2.34 22.78
CA ALA A 556 33.00 3.16 21.67
C ALA A 556 32.26 2.31 20.63
N SER A 557 32.77 1.10 20.33
CA SER A 557 32.10 0.13 19.47
C SER A 557 30.77 -0.36 20.06
N ALA A 558 30.78 -0.72 21.35
CA ALA A 558 29.61 -1.14 22.12
C ALA A 558 28.51 -0.07 22.10
N THR A 559 28.87 1.19 22.38
CA THR A 559 27.92 2.31 22.34
C THR A 559 27.35 2.53 20.94
N ARG A 560 28.19 2.45 19.90
CA ARG A 560 27.74 2.60 18.51
C ARG A 560 26.75 1.51 18.11
N GLN A 561 27.04 0.25 18.46
CA GLN A 561 26.14 -0.87 18.19
C GLN A 561 24.85 -0.77 19.01
N ALA A 562 24.94 -0.38 20.28
CA ALA A 562 23.77 -0.15 21.13
C ALA A 562 22.87 0.97 20.58
N ALA A 563 23.43 1.99 19.93
CA ALA A 563 22.67 3.09 19.35
C ALA A 563 22.07 2.80 17.95
N THR A 564 22.39 1.67 17.31
CA THR A 564 21.84 1.34 15.98
C THR A 564 20.31 1.21 16.01
N ARG A 565 19.64 1.94 15.10
CA ARG A 565 18.17 1.96 14.96
C ARG A 565 17.65 1.84 13.53
N VAL A 566 18.50 1.89 12.51
CA VAL A 566 18.07 1.76 11.12
C VAL A 566 18.45 0.38 10.57
N PHE A 567 17.45 -0.36 10.11
CA PHE A 567 17.56 -1.70 9.55
C PHE A 567 16.89 -1.78 8.18
N GLY A 568 17.30 -2.72 7.33
CA GLY A 568 16.68 -2.89 6.02
C GLY A 568 17.12 -4.17 5.32
N SER A 569 16.82 -4.26 4.02
CA SER A 569 17.14 -5.42 3.20
C SER A 569 18.66 -5.63 3.05
N LYS A 570 19.13 -6.86 2.82
CA LYS A 570 20.55 -7.15 2.47
C LYS A 570 21.02 -6.24 1.32
N PRO A 571 22.25 -5.71 1.33
CA PRO A 571 22.79 -4.97 0.20
C PRO A 571 22.64 -5.74 -1.11
N GLY A 572 22.04 -5.09 -2.12
CA GLY A 572 21.76 -5.70 -3.41
C GLY A 572 20.52 -6.61 -3.46
N ALA A 573 19.83 -6.84 -2.34
CA ALA A 573 18.53 -7.50 -2.27
C ALA A 573 17.39 -6.53 -1.94
N TYR A 574 16.15 -7.01 -2.14
CA TYR A 574 14.89 -6.26 -2.00
C TYR A 574 13.81 -7.12 -1.35
N GLY A 575 12.70 -6.52 -0.90
CA GLY A 575 11.60 -7.23 -0.25
C GLY A 575 11.81 -7.51 1.26
N ALA A 576 10.93 -8.36 1.81
CA ALA A 576 10.90 -8.73 3.23
C ALA A 576 10.84 -10.25 3.49
N GLY A 577 10.84 -11.07 2.43
CA GLY A 577 11.00 -12.53 2.51
C GLY A 577 9.75 -13.34 2.86
N LEU A 578 8.57 -12.71 2.89
CA LEU A 578 7.33 -13.39 3.27
C LEU A 578 6.55 -13.94 2.08
N GLN A 579 6.63 -13.28 0.92
CA GLN A 579 5.86 -13.62 -0.28
C GLN A 579 5.94 -15.10 -0.64
N ALA A 580 7.15 -15.61 -0.91
CA ALA A 580 7.33 -17.02 -1.29
C ALA A 580 6.83 -18.01 -0.22
N LEU A 581 6.85 -17.64 1.07
CA LEU A 581 6.31 -18.51 2.12
C LEU A 581 4.79 -18.57 2.05
N ILE A 582 4.12 -17.44 1.85
CA ILE A 582 2.66 -17.37 1.75
C ILE A 582 2.18 -18.05 0.46
N ASP A 583 2.79 -17.72 -0.68
CA ASP A 583 2.39 -18.19 -2.00
C ASP A 583 2.55 -19.72 -2.12
N GLU A 584 3.70 -20.26 -1.71
CA GLU A 584 4.02 -21.69 -1.84
C GLU A 584 3.56 -22.52 -0.62
N GLY A 585 2.91 -21.91 0.37
CA GLY A 585 2.51 -22.56 1.62
C GLY A 585 3.68 -23.12 2.44
N GLY A 586 4.91 -22.63 2.20
CA GLY A 586 6.19 -23.15 2.70
C GLY A 586 6.47 -22.95 4.20
N TRP A 587 5.44 -22.74 5.02
CA TRP A 587 5.54 -22.48 6.46
C TRP A 587 4.59 -23.38 7.25
N SER A 588 5.03 -23.79 8.44
CA SER A 588 4.24 -24.64 9.34
C SER A 588 3.75 -23.89 10.57
N GLU A 589 4.55 -22.94 11.07
CA GLU A 589 4.25 -22.15 12.26
C GLU A 589 4.40 -20.66 11.98
N ALA A 590 3.67 -19.81 12.70
CA ALA A 590 3.81 -18.35 12.57
C ALA A 590 5.25 -17.86 12.83
N ASP A 591 6.02 -18.64 13.59
CA ASP A 591 7.44 -18.40 13.88
C ASP A 591 8.36 -18.52 12.65
N ASP A 592 7.94 -19.21 11.59
CA ASP A 592 8.63 -19.27 10.30
C ASP A 592 8.64 -17.89 9.63
N LEU A 593 7.48 -17.22 9.62
CA LEU A 593 7.31 -15.89 9.03
C LEU A 593 8.20 -14.85 9.75
N ALA A 594 8.27 -14.93 11.07
CA ALA A 594 9.14 -14.08 11.88
C ALA A 594 10.64 -14.31 11.58
N ARG A 595 11.08 -15.57 11.39
CA ARG A 595 12.47 -15.88 11.02
C ARG A 595 12.82 -15.33 9.66
N ALA A 596 11.94 -15.52 8.68
CA ALA A 596 12.14 -14.99 7.34
C ALA A 596 12.25 -13.46 7.35
N TYR A 597 11.34 -12.79 8.08
CA TYR A 597 11.40 -11.33 8.22
C TYR A 597 12.72 -10.84 8.79
N VAL A 598 13.23 -11.47 9.86
CA VAL A 598 14.52 -11.11 10.47
C VAL A 598 15.68 -11.39 9.52
N ALA A 599 15.67 -12.53 8.82
CA ALA A 599 16.71 -12.90 7.86
C ALA A 599 16.79 -11.91 6.69
N TRP A 600 15.65 -11.38 6.23
CA TRP A 600 15.62 -10.42 5.12
C TRP A 600 15.80 -8.97 5.56
N SER A 601 15.43 -8.61 6.80
CA SER A 601 15.37 -7.21 7.25
C SER A 601 16.41 -6.82 8.30
N GLY A 602 17.15 -7.77 8.88
CA GLY A 602 18.07 -7.52 9.99
C GLY A 602 19.47 -7.08 9.57
N TYR A 603 19.59 -6.20 8.56
CA TYR A 603 20.86 -5.59 8.15
C TYR A 603 20.92 -4.14 8.61
N ALA A 604 21.97 -3.77 9.35
CA ALA A 604 22.12 -2.46 9.95
C ALA A 604 22.66 -1.41 8.96
N TYR A 605 22.07 -0.22 8.98
CA TYR A 605 22.46 0.93 8.16
C TYR A 605 22.73 2.17 9.02
N GLY A 606 23.53 3.11 8.50
CA GLY A 606 23.90 4.36 9.17
C GLY A 606 25.27 4.30 9.87
N ALA A 607 25.84 5.46 10.21
CA ALA A 607 27.17 5.60 10.83
C ALA A 607 28.31 4.85 10.09
N GLY A 608 28.24 4.77 8.75
CA GLY A 608 29.18 4.04 7.91
C GLY A 608 28.91 2.54 7.81
N ALA A 609 27.84 2.02 8.41
CA ALA A 609 27.34 0.67 8.14
C ALA A 609 26.55 0.67 6.82
N GLU A 610 26.97 -0.18 5.89
CA GLU A 610 26.37 -0.34 4.56
C GLU A 610 25.62 -1.68 4.47
N GLY A 611 24.75 -1.96 5.44
CA GLY A 611 23.97 -3.20 5.50
C GLY A 611 24.74 -4.40 6.04
N LYS A 612 25.44 -4.22 7.17
CA LYS A 612 26.08 -5.35 7.89
C LYS A 612 25.00 -6.21 8.55
N ALA A 613 25.09 -7.53 8.39
CA ALA A 613 24.17 -8.46 9.05
C ALA A 613 24.21 -8.26 10.58
N ALA A 614 23.04 -8.04 11.16
CA ALA A 614 22.85 -7.67 12.56
C ALA A 614 21.55 -8.30 13.13
N HIS A 615 21.24 -9.54 12.74
CA HIS A 615 19.99 -10.24 13.09
C HIS A 615 19.73 -10.27 14.60
N ASP A 616 20.70 -10.69 15.42
CA ASP A 616 20.55 -10.73 16.88
C ASP A 616 20.29 -9.33 17.48
N LEU A 617 20.91 -8.29 16.91
CA LEU A 617 20.70 -6.91 17.35
C LEU A 617 19.30 -6.45 16.98
N PHE A 618 18.85 -6.77 15.76
CA PHE A 618 17.52 -6.46 15.29
C PHE A 618 16.46 -7.12 16.17
N GLU A 619 16.59 -8.42 16.46
CA GLU A 619 15.69 -9.13 17.39
C GLU A 619 15.66 -8.50 18.77
N ARG A 620 16.80 -8.07 19.33
CA ARG A 620 16.84 -7.34 20.61
C ARG A 620 16.08 -6.01 20.56
N ARG A 621 16.12 -5.29 19.43
CA ARG A 621 15.31 -4.07 19.24
C ARG A 621 13.83 -4.42 19.21
N LEU A 622 13.46 -5.39 18.39
CA LEU A 622 12.07 -5.85 18.24
C LEU A 622 11.47 -6.38 19.54
N SER A 623 12.26 -7.04 20.41
CA SER A 623 11.79 -7.54 21.71
C SER A 623 11.28 -6.46 22.68
N LYS A 624 11.57 -5.18 22.38
CA LYS A 624 11.20 -4.04 23.20
C LYS A 624 10.13 -3.16 22.55
N VAL A 625 9.69 -3.50 21.34
CA VAL A 625 8.69 -2.72 20.60
C VAL A 625 7.31 -2.94 21.21
N GLU A 626 6.64 -1.84 21.54
CA GLU A 626 5.27 -1.83 22.07
C GLU A 626 4.25 -1.59 20.95
N ALA A 627 4.65 -0.86 19.89
CA ALA A 627 3.81 -0.61 18.73
C ALA A 627 4.57 -0.72 17.39
N VAL A 628 3.95 -1.39 16.42
CA VAL A 628 4.34 -1.40 15.00
C VAL A 628 3.53 -0.35 14.27
N ILE A 629 4.20 0.42 13.40
CA ILE A 629 3.61 1.55 12.68
C ILE A 629 3.89 1.40 11.19
N HIS A 630 2.83 1.49 10.38
CA HIS A 630 2.89 1.62 8.94
C HIS A 630 1.98 2.78 8.49
N ASN A 631 2.39 3.51 7.44
CA ASN A 631 1.61 4.63 6.90
C ASN A 631 1.15 4.32 5.48
N GLN A 632 -0.12 4.59 5.16
CA GLN A 632 -0.66 4.66 3.81
C GLN A 632 -0.90 6.12 3.42
N ASP A 633 -0.38 6.53 2.27
CA ASP A 633 -0.33 7.94 1.89
C ASP A 633 -1.26 8.32 0.72
N ASN A 634 -2.01 7.38 0.16
CA ASN A 634 -2.84 7.60 -1.03
C ASN A 634 -4.13 6.76 -1.02
N ARG A 635 -5.00 6.95 -2.04
CA ARG A 635 -6.31 6.27 -2.18
C ARG A 635 -6.45 5.41 -3.42
N GLU A 636 -5.46 5.41 -4.32
CA GLU A 636 -5.53 4.59 -5.53
C GLU A 636 -5.38 3.10 -5.23
N HIS A 637 -4.82 2.75 -4.08
CA HIS A 637 -4.79 1.39 -3.54
C HIS A 637 -4.93 1.39 -2.01
N ASP A 638 -5.35 0.25 -1.45
CA ASP A 638 -5.41 -0.02 -0.02
C ASP A 638 -4.48 -1.17 0.42
N LEU A 639 -4.43 -1.46 1.71
CA LEU A 639 -3.54 -2.50 2.26
C LEU A 639 -3.84 -3.92 1.75
N LEU A 640 -5.01 -4.16 1.15
CA LEU A 640 -5.40 -5.44 0.55
C LEU A 640 -5.37 -5.39 -0.99
N ASP A 641 -4.59 -4.45 -1.55
CA ASP A 641 -4.26 -4.35 -2.98
C ASP A 641 -2.78 -4.57 -3.28
N SER A 642 -1.93 -4.64 -2.25
CA SER A 642 -0.49 -4.87 -2.41
C SER A 642 0.02 -5.82 -1.33
N ASP A 643 0.78 -6.83 -1.76
CA ASP A 643 1.42 -7.79 -0.87
C ASP A 643 2.45 -7.14 0.06
N ASP A 644 3.07 -6.04 -0.36
CA ASP A 644 4.09 -5.34 0.43
C ASP A 644 3.58 -4.94 1.83
N TYR A 645 2.29 -4.60 1.99
CA TYR A 645 1.78 -4.19 3.30
C TYR A 645 1.85 -5.33 4.32
N TYR A 646 1.32 -6.52 4.02
CA TYR A 646 1.42 -7.64 4.95
C TYR A 646 2.86 -8.11 5.10
N GLN A 647 3.69 -8.02 4.05
CA GLN A 647 5.10 -8.40 4.11
C GLN A 647 5.88 -7.51 5.10
N PHE A 648 5.67 -6.20 5.07
CA PHE A 648 6.39 -5.23 5.91
C PHE A 648 5.73 -5.03 7.27
N GLU A 649 4.45 -4.66 7.31
CA GLU A 649 3.72 -4.41 8.56
C GLU A 649 3.40 -5.73 9.29
N GLY A 650 2.86 -6.70 8.56
CA GLY A 650 2.54 -8.01 9.10
C GLY A 650 3.78 -8.82 9.48
N GLY A 651 4.82 -8.82 8.64
CA GLY A 651 6.11 -9.46 8.94
C GLY A 651 6.81 -8.87 10.15
N MET A 652 6.82 -7.54 10.27
CA MET A 652 7.35 -6.86 11.47
C MET A 652 6.55 -7.21 12.71
N THR A 653 5.22 -7.27 12.62
CA THR A 653 4.34 -7.70 13.71
C THR A 653 4.65 -9.12 14.16
N ALA A 654 4.82 -10.06 13.23
CA ALA A 654 5.21 -11.43 13.53
C ALA A 654 6.57 -11.51 14.24
N ALA A 655 7.55 -10.74 13.76
CA ALA A 655 8.89 -10.69 14.33
C ALA A 655 8.92 -10.06 15.73
N VAL A 656 8.19 -8.95 15.95
CA VAL A 656 8.02 -8.34 17.28
C VAL A 656 7.35 -9.32 18.23
N ARG A 657 6.22 -9.91 17.84
CA ARG A 657 5.49 -10.88 18.67
C ARG A 657 6.37 -12.04 19.11
N LYS A 658 7.19 -12.57 18.20
CA LYS A 658 8.13 -13.64 18.51
C LYS A 658 9.24 -13.18 19.47
N ALA A 659 9.85 -12.02 19.20
CA ALA A 659 10.97 -11.53 19.97
C ALA A 659 10.56 -11.05 21.39
N SER A 660 9.37 -10.47 21.54
CA SER A 660 8.86 -9.96 22.81
C SER A 660 8.04 -10.99 23.60
N GLY A 661 7.47 -11.99 22.91
CA GLY A 661 6.50 -12.93 23.46
C GLY A 661 5.08 -12.35 23.61
N GLN A 662 4.82 -11.14 23.11
CA GLN A 662 3.54 -10.44 23.24
C GLN A 662 3.10 -9.84 21.90
N GLN A 663 1.79 -9.87 21.62
CA GLN A 663 1.24 -9.16 20.46
C GLN A 663 1.43 -7.64 20.67
N PRO A 664 2.16 -6.94 19.79
CA PRO A 664 2.28 -5.48 19.89
C PRO A 664 0.97 -4.82 19.46
N ALA A 665 0.79 -3.56 19.84
CA ALA A 665 -0.16 -2.71 19.13
C ALA A 665 0.30 -2.55 17.67
N VAL A 666 -0.63 -2.51 16.73
CA VAL A 666 -0.30 -2.36 15.30
C VAL A 666 -1.17 -1.24 14.75
N TYR A 667 -0.53 -0.16 14.32
CA TYR A 667 -1.20 1.03 13.80
C TYR A 667 -0.94 1.19 12.31
N HIS A 668 -2.02 1.30 11.56
CA HIS A 668 -2.03 1.60 10.14
C HIS A 668 -2.54 3.04 9.97
N ASN A 669 -1.61 3.98 9.82
CA ASN A 669 -1.95 5.40 9.75
C ASN A 669 -2.30 5.81 8.33
N ASP A 670 -3.28 6.67 8.21
CA ASP A 670 -3.79 7.17 6.94
C ASP A 670 -3.37 8.63 6.74
N HIS A 671 -2.42 8.85 5.83
CA HIS A 671 -1.87 10.16 5.43
C HIS A 671 -2.37 10.59 4.04
N SER A 672 -3.43 9.94 3.53
CA SER A 672 -4.02 10.26 2.22
C SER A 672 -4.67 11.66 2.18
N ARG A 673 -5.14 12.14 3.33
CA ARG A 673 -5.59 13.52 3.54
C ARG A 673 -4.53 14.26 4.36
N PRO A 674 -3.65 15.06 3.72
CA PRO A 674 -2.47 15.63 4.38
C PRO A 674 -2.80 16.38 5.69
N GLU A 675 -3.85 17.19 5.69
CA GLU A 675 -4.20 18.05 6.83
C GLU A 675 -4.87 17.32 8.01
N SER A 676 -5.39 16.11 7.79
CA SER A 676 -6.08 15.31 8.81
C SER A 676 -5.60 13.84 8.77
N PRO A 677 -4.36 13.57 9.22
CA PRO A 677 -3.89 12.19 9.33
C PRO A 677 -4.73 11.44 10.37
N LYS A 678 -5.19 10.24 10.02
CA LYS A 678 -6.00 9.38 10.91
C LYS A 678 -5.15 8.21 11.41
N ILE A 679 -5.24 7.92 12.70
CA ILE A 679 -4.54 6.82 13.36
C ILE A 679 -5.55 5.74 13.67
N ARG A 680 -5.41 4.59 13.03
CA ARG A 680 -6.25 3.42 13.24
C ARG A 680 -5.38 2.23 13.59
N THR A 681 -5.96 1.28 14.32
CA THR A 681 -5.36 -0.04 14.44
C THR A 681 -5.44 -0.76 13.11
N LEU A 682 -4.53 -1.70 12.87
CA LEU A 682 -4.56 -2.52 11.65
C LEU A 682 -5.87 -3.32 11.53
N THR A 683 -6.44 -3.78 12.65
CA THR A 683 -7.74 -4.48 12.65
C THR A 683 -8.88 -3.57 12.19
N GLU A 684 -8.91 -2.32 12.69
CA GLU A 684 -9.91 -1.32 12.26
C GLU A 684 -9.78 -1.04 10.75
N GLU A 685 -8.57 -0.87 10.23
CA GLU A 685 -8.39 -0.59 8.80
C GLU A 685 -8.72 -1.79 7.91
N ILE A 686 -8.35 -3.01 8.30
CA ILE A 686 -8.77 -4.24 7.59
C ILE A 686 -10.29 -4.31 7.53
N ALA A 687 -10.99 -4.09 8.65
CA ALA A 687 -12.45 -4.11 8.67
C ALA A 687 -13.02 -3.08 7.70
N ARG A 688 -12.51 -1.84 7.75
CA ARG A 688 -12.96 -0.77 6.86
C ARG A 688 -12.77 -1.12 5.39
N VAL A 689 -11.60 -1.63 5.01
CA VAL A 689 -11.30 -2.03 3.63
C VAL A 689 -12.16 -3.21 3.18
N VAL A 690 -12.37 -4.21 4.04
CA VAL A 690 -13.24 -5.35 3.72
C VAL A 690 -14.65 -4.87 3.38
N ARG A 691 -15.23 -4.02 4.24
CA ARG A 691 -16.60 -3.52 4.06
C ARG A 691 -16.73 -2.50 2.93
N ALA A 692 -15.85 -1.51 2.88
CA ALA A 692 -15.98 -0.43 1.91
C ALA A 692 -15.56 -0.84 0.49
N ARG A 693 -14.73 -1.88 0.33
CA ARG A 693 -14.13 -2.22 -0.95
C ARG A 693 -14.17 -3.71 -1.29
N VAL A 694 -13.61 -4.61 -0.46
CA VAL A 694 -13.51 -6.05 -0.79
C VAL A 694 -14.86 -6.66 -1.15
N VAL A 695 -15.84 -6.50 -0.27
CA VAL A 695 -17.17 -7.09 -0.43
C VAL A 695 -18.21 -6.09 -0.95
N ASN A 696 -17.76 -4.92 -1.40
CA ASN A 696 -18.64 -3.89 -1.92
C ASN A 696 -19.08 -4.24 -3.35
N PRO A 697 -20.39 -4.38 -3.62
CA PRO A 697 -20.91 -4.68 -4.96
C PRO A 697 -20.46 -3.68 -6.03
N LYS A 698 -20.25 -2.41 -5.68
CA LYS A 698 -19.75 -1.38 -6.60
C LYS A 698 -18.33 -1.70 -7.07
N TRP A 699 -17.45 -2.08 -6.15
CA TRP A 699 -16.09 -2.47 -6.49
C TRP A 699 -16.07 -3.78 -7.28
N ILE A 700 -16.84 -4.78 -6.83
CA ILE A 700 -16.95 -6.09 -7.49
C ILE A 700 -17.41 -5.91 -8.95
N ALA A 701 -18.52 -5.20 -9.16
CA ALA A 701 -18.99 -4.86 -10.50
C ALA A 701 -17.96 -4.03 -11.28
N GLY A 702 -17.26 -3.11 -10.59
CA GLY A 702 -16.12 -2.35 -11.07
C GLY A 702 -15.05 -3.19 -11.74
N VAL A 703 -14.49 -4.14 -10.99
CA VAL A 703 -13.41 -5.02 -11.48
C VAL A 703 -13.93 -6.06 -12.47
N MET A 704 -15.17 -6.54 -12.34
CA MET A 704 -15.78 -7.49 -13.28
C MET A 704 -15.84 -6.96 -14.72
N ARG A 705 -15.92 -5.64 -14.92
CA ARG A 705 -15.80 -5.01 -16.26
C ARG A 705 -14.48 -5.29 -16.96
N HIS A 706 -13.47 -5.80 -16.25
CA HIS A 706 -12.11 -6.03 -16.75
C HIS A 706 -11.73 -7.52 -16.88
N GLY A 707 -12.72 -8.43 -16.87
CA GLY A 707 -12.52 -9.86 -17.20
C GLY A 707 -11.41 -10.51 -16.37
N TYR A 708 -10.46 -11.19 -17.04
CA TYR A 708 -9.37 -11.93 -16.40
C TYR A 708 -8.63 -11.15 -15.31
N LYS A 709 -8.27 -9.88 -15.57
CA LYS A 709 -7.53 -9.08 -14.60
C LYS A 709 -8.43 -8.66 -13.43
N GLY A 710 -9.72 -8.46 -13.66
CA GLY A 710 -10.70 -8.22 -12.60
C GLY A 710 -10.78 -9.39 -11.62
N ALA A 711 -10.91 -10.61 -12.15
CA ALA A 711 -10.88 -11.84 -11.34
C ALA A 711 -9.55 -12.03 -10.60
N PHE A 712 -8.42 -11.69 -11.24
CA PHE A 712 -7.11 -11.72 -10.59
C PHE A 712 -7.05 -10.77 -9.38
N GLU A 713 -7.60 -9.56 -9.48
CA GLU A 713 -7.64 -8.61 -8.35
C GLU A 713 -8.41 -9.18 -7.16
N MET A 714 -9.50 -9.91 -7.43
CA MET A 714 -10.27 -10.59 -6.40
C MET A 714 -9.44 -11.67 -5.70
N ALA A 715 -8.74 -12.52 -6.45
CA ALA A 715 -7.86 -13.55 -5.89
C ALA A 715 -6.70 -12.95 -5.08
N ALA A 716 -6.02 -11.93 -5.62
CA ALA A 716 -4.94 -11.24 -4.94
C ALA A 716 -5.40 -10.62 -3.61
N THR A 717 -6.58 -9.99 -3.56
CA THR A 717 -7.15 -9.48 -2.31
C THR A 717 -7.33 -10.59 -1.26
N VAL A 718 -7.77 -11.79 -1.65
CA VAL A 718 -7.92 -12.93 -0.72
C VAL A 718 -6.57 -13.40 -0.20
N ASP A 719 -5.55 -13.47 -1.06
CA ASP A 719 -4.18 -13.80 -0.66
C ASP A 719 -3.61 -12.78 0.34
N TYR A 720 -3.85 -11.49 0.13
CA TYR A 720 -3.32 -10.44 1.02
C TYR A 720 -4.06 -10.43 2.36
N LEU A 721 -5.37 -10.66 2.36
CA LEU A 721 -6.17 -10.83 3.58
C LEU A 721 -5.64 -12.02 4.39
N PHE A 722 -5.40 -13.15 3.71
CA PHE A 722 -4.78 -14.32 4.33
C PHE A 722 -3.37 -14.02 4.87
N GLY A 723 -2.55 -13.29 4.11
CA GLY A 723 -1.22 -12.85 4.53
C GLY A 723 -1.25 -12.11 5.87
N PHE A 724 -2.14 -11.13 6.02
CA PHE A 724 -2.35 -10.42 7.28
C PHE A 724 -2.88 -11.31 8.41
N ALA A 725 -3.81 -12.21 8.12
CA ALA A 725 -4.31 -13.17 9.11
C ALA A 725 -3.16 -14.04 9.66
N ALA A 726 -2.28 -14.52 8.77
CA ALA A 726 -1.15 -15.36 9.13
C ALA A 726 -0.04 -14.59 9.88
N SER A 727 0.32 -13.40 9.41
CA SER A 727 1.46 -12.64 9.94
C SER A 727 1.09 -11.80 11.17
N ALA A 728 -0.03 -11.07 11.13
CA ALA A 728 -0.39 -10.08 12.15
C ALA A 728 -1.47 -10.56 13.12
N ARG A 729 -2.28 -11.57 12.76
CA ARG A 729 -3.43 -12.07 13.57
C ARG A 729 -4.49 -11.01 13.84
N CYS A 730 -4.78 -10.19 12.84
CA CYS A 730 -5.69 -9.04 12.90
C CYS A 730 -6.94 -9.21 12.01
N VAL A 731 -7.18 -10.41 11.46
CA VAL A 731 -8.33 -10.70 10.59
C VAL A 731 -9.32 -11.60 11.34
N PRO A 732 -10.45 -11.05 11.83
CA PRO A 732 -11.56 -11.84 12.36
C PRO A 732 -12.19 -12.80 11.34
N SER A 733 -12.84 -13.86 11.83
CA SER A 733 -13.48 -14.88 10.97
C SER A 733 -14.64 -14.35 10.13
N HIS A 734 -15.39 -13.35 10.63
CA HIS A 734 -16.52 -12.79 9.87
C HIS A 734 -16.10 -12.05 8.60
N HIS A 735 -14.85 -11.61 8.50
CA HIS A 735 -14.32 -11.04 7.24
C HIS A 735 -14.12 -12.13 6.17
N PHE A 736 -13.64 -13.31 6.56
CA PHE A 736 -13.56 -14.44 5.63
C PHE A 736 -14.95 -14.96 5.24
N ASP A 737 -15.90 -14.96 6.18
CA ASP A 737 -17.30 -15.26 5.86
C ASP A 737 -17.84 -14.25 4.82
N ALA A 738 -17.62 -12.94 5.03
CA ALA A 738 -18.08 -11.91 4.10
C ALA A 738 -17.47 -12.07 2.69
N VAL A 739 -16.17 -12.40 2.60
CA VAL A 739 -15.49 -12.67 1.32
C VAL A 739 -16.05 -13.91 0.64
N PHE A 740 -16.24 -15.00 1.40
CA PHE A 740 -16.83 -16.22 0.88
C PHE A 740 -18.23 -15.97 0.32
N ASP A 741 -19.06 -15.24 1.07
CA ASP A 741 -20.43 -14.89 0.70
C ASP A 741 -20.44 -14.07 -0.60
N ALA A 742 -19.59 -13.03 -0.68
CA ALA A 742 -19.55 -12.12 -1.82
C ALA A 742 -18.94 -12.73 -3.09
N TYR A 743 -17.98 -13.65 -2.98
CA TYR A 743 -17.24 -14.14 -4.15
C TYR A 743 -17.66 -15.54 -4.62
N LEU A 744 -18.01 -16.44 -3.68
CA LEU A 744 -18.24 -17.86 -3.98
C LEU A 744 -19.69 -18.31 -3.76
N ASP A 745 -20.43 -17.66 -2.86
CA ASP A 745 -21.85 -17.97 -2.62
C ASP A 745 -22.76 -17.15 -3.56
N ASP A 746 -22.36 -15.93 -3.91
CA ASP A 746 -23.00 -15.15 -4.97
C ASP A 746 -22.81 -15.84 -6.34
N ALA A 747 -23.94 -16.19 -6.97
CA ALA A 747 -23.92 -16.94 -8.22
C ALA A 747 -23.40 -16.12 -9.40
N GLU A 748 -23.68 -14.82 -9.47
CA GLU A 748 -23.24 -13.96 -10.56
C GLU A 748 -21.72 -13.78 -10.52
N VAL A 749 -21.19 -13.52 -9.32
CA VAL A 749 -19.74 -13.36 -9.13
C VAL A 749 -19.00 -14.67 -9.37
N ARG A 750 -19.55 -15.80 -8.88
CA ARG A 750 -18.94 -17.12 -9.11
C ARG A 750 -18.96 -17.50 -10.59
N GLU A 751 -20.08 -17.33 -11.28
CA GLU A 751 -20.19 -17.60 -12.73
C GLU A 751 -19.21 -16.75 -13.54
N PHE A 752 -19.03 -15.48 -13.15
CA PHE A 752 -17.99 -14.64 -13.74
C PHE A 752 -16.59 -15.22 -13.54
N LEU A 753 -16.21 -15.59 -12.31
CA LEU A 753 -14.91 -16.18 -12.02
C LEU A 753 -14.69 -17.48 -12.81
N GLU A 754 -15.70 -18.36 -12.87
CA GLU A 754 -15.69 -19.60 -13.66
C GLU A 754 -15.45 -19.32 -15.16
N GLU A 755 -16.10 -18.30 -15.73
CA GLU A 755 -16.01 -17.98 -17.16
C GLU A 755 -14.69 -17.30 -17.54
N VAL A 756 -14.25 -16.29 -16.78
CA VAL A 756 -13.16 -15.40 -17.21
C VAL A 756 -11.78 -15.79 -16.67
N ASN A 757 -11.73 -16.48 -15.53
CA ASN A 757 -10.48 -16.87 -14.87
C ASN A 757 -10.71 -18.02 -13.85
N PRO A 758 -10.88 -19.26 -14.33
CA PRO A 758 -11.12 -20.42 -13.46
C PRO A 758 -9.95 -20.71 -12.50
N ASP A 759 -8.73 -20.28 -12.84
CA ASP A 759 -7.57 -20.39 -11.95
C ASP A 759 -7.74 -19.47 -10.73
N ALA A 760 -8.18 -18.22 -10.94
CA ALA A 760 -8.49 -17.31 -9.83
C ALA A 760 -9.61 -17.85 -8.93
N LEU A 761 -10.64 -18.49 -9.49
CA LEU A 761 -11.66 -19.17 -8.69
C LEU A 761 -11.06 -20.27 -7.82
N HIS A 762 -10.21 -21.10 -8.42
CA HIS A 762 -9.52 -22.17 -7.72
C HIS A 762 -8.66 -21.62 -6.59
N ASP A 763 -7.86 -20.59 -6.86
CA ASP A 763 -6.96 -19.97 -5.90
C ASP A 763 -7.72 -19.35 -4.73
N ILE A 764 -8.82 -18.63 -4.99
CA ILE A 764 -9.71 -18.11 -3.94
C ILE A 764 -10.22 -19.26 -3.06
N ALA A 765 -10.76 -20.33 -3.65
CA ALA A 765 -11.29 -21.45 -2.90
C ALA A 765 -10.20 -22.18 -2.11
N ALA A 766 -9.03 -22.40 -2.72
CA ALA A 766 -7.88 -23.06 -2.09
C ALA A 766 -7.34 -22.23 -0.92
N ARG A 767 -7.22 -20.92 -1.07
CA ARG A 767 -6.72 -20.03 -0.02
C ARG A 767 -7.70 -19.94 1.16
N LEU A 768 -8.99 -19.85 0.87
CA LEU A 768 -10.04 -19.89 1.90
C LEU A 768 -10.06 -21.24 2.64
N ALA A 769 -9.89 -22.37 1.94
CA ALA A 769 -9.76 -23.68 2.57
C ALA A 769 -8.47 -23.79 3.41
N GLU A 770 -7.38 -23.19 2.95
CA GLU A 770 -6.13 -23.11 3.72
C GLU A 770 -6.32 -22.30 5.02
N ALA A 771 -7.07 -21.19 4.96
CA ALA A 771 -7.41 -20.41 6.15
C ALA A 771 -8.16 -21.25 7.20
N GLN A 772 -9.10 -22.11 6.77
CA GLN A 772 -9.79 -23.05 7.68
C GLN A 772 -8.82 -24.07 8.27
N LYS A 773 -8.00 -24.69 7.42
CA LYS A 773 -7.04 -25.73 7.83
C LYS A 773 -6.01 -25.20 8.83
N ARG A 774 -5.60 -23.93 8.69
CA ARG A 774 -4.64 -23.28 9.60
C ARG A 774 -5.29 -22.62 10.82
N GLY A 775 -6.61 -22.70 10.97
CA GLY A 775 -7.35 -22.10 12.07
C GLY A 775 -7.36 -20.56 12.05
N LEU A 776 -7.09 -19.96 10.88
CA LEU A 776 -7.20 -18.51 10.66
C LEU A 776 -8.65 -18.09 10.44
N TRP A 777 -9.48 -19.00 9.94
CA TRP A 777 -10.90 -18.81 9.73
C TRP A 777 -11.70 -19.95 10.33
N THR A 778 -12.68 -19.62 11.17
CA THR A 778 -13.73 -20.54 11.60
C THR A 778 -15.05 -20.10 10.96
N PRO A 779 -15.57 -20.83 9.96
CA PRO A 779 -16.75 -20.40 9.23
C PRO A 779 -18.01 -20.46 10.10
N ARG A 780 -18.92 -19.50 9.90
CA ARG A 780 -20.24 -19.52 10.53
C ARG A 780 -21.10 -20.69 10.02
N ARG A 781 -20.94 -21.06 8.74
CA ARG A 781 -21.75 -22.09 8.06
C ARG A 781 -20.95 -23.39 7.89
N ASN A 782 -21.52 -24.52 8.31
CA ASN A 782 -20.91 -25.85 8.11
C ASN A 782 -20.80 -26.25 6.63
N SER A 783 -21.66 -25.71 5.76
CA SER A 783 -21.66 -26.00 4.32
C SER A 783 -20.44 -25.43 3.59
N THR A 784 -19.81 -24.39 4.14
CA THR A 784 -18.70 -23.68 3.53
C THR A 784 -17.55 -24.62 3.17
N THR A 785 -17.13 -25.50 4.08
CA THR A 785 -16.05 -26.46 3.82
C THR A 785 -16.36 -27.37 2.63
N THR A 786 -17.58 -27.90 2.55
CA THR A 786 -17.99 -28.77 1.44
C THR A 786 -18.04 -28.02 0.10
N ILE A 787 -18.47 -26.76 0.10
CA ILE A 787 -18.48 -25.93 -1.11
C ILE A 787 -17.05 -25.70 -1.60
N LEU A 788 -16.14 -25.30 -0.70
CA LEU A 788 -14.72 -25.10 -1.05
C LEU A 788 -14.08 -26.36 -1.61
N GLU A 789 -14.29 -27.52 -0.98
CA GLU A 789 -13.80 -28.81 -1.48
C GLU A 789 -14.36 -29.13 -2.88
N SER A 790 -15.62 -28.81 -3.13
CA SER A 790 -16.25 -29.04 -4.44
C SER A 790 -15.66 -28.15 -5.54
N LEU A 791 -15.38 -26.88 -5.24
CA LEU A 791 -14.78 -25.94 -6.20
C LEU A 791 -13.33 -26.31 -6.53
N ILE A 792 -12.56 -26.70 -5.50
CA ILE A 792 -11.17 -27.16 -5.66
C ILE A 792 -11.11 -28.44 -6.50
N THR A 793 -12.02 -29.39 -6.28
CA THR A 793 -12.02 -30.69 -6.99
C THR A 793 -12.68 -30.63 -8.37
N GLY A 794 -13.70 -29.78 -8.56
CA GLY A 794 -14.38 -29.58 -9.84
C GLY A 794 -13.45 -29.02 -10.92
N SER A 795 -12.64 -28.04 -10.56
CA SER A 795 -11.62 -27.45 -11.44
C SER A 795 -10.57 -28.49 -11.91
N GLN A 796 -10.13 -29.39 -11.03
CA GLN A 796 -9.18 -30.47 -11.37
C GLN A 796 -9.74 -31.56 -12.31
N ALA A 797 -11.07 -31.66 -12.44
CA ALA A 797 -11.71 -32.63 -13.35
C ALA A 797 -11.75 -32.11 -14.79
N GLU A 798 -11.84 -30.79 -14.99
CA GLU A 798 -11.84 -30.17 -16.33
C GLU A 798 -10.41 -30.06 -16.90
N GLU A 799 -9.39 -29.79 -16.07
CA GLU A 799 -7.97 -29.81 -16.46
C GLU A 799 -7.47 -31.18 -16.97
N LYS A 800 -8.11 -32.29 -16.57
CA LYS A 800 -7.76 -33.63 -17.08
C LYS A 800 -8.43 -33.97 -18.41
N VAL A 801 -9.35 -33.13 -18.87
CA VAL A 801 -10.14 -33.33 -20.10
C VAL A 801 -9.70 -32.37 -21.22
N ALA A 802 -9.05 -31.25 -20.87
CA ALA A 802 -8.31 -30.39 -21.80
C ALA A 802 -6.89 -30.94 -22.07
#